data_AF-A0A662KKR0-F1
#
_entry.id   AF-A0A662KKR0-F1
#
_cell.length_a   1.000
_cell.length_b   1.000
_cell.length_c   1.000
_cell.angle_alpha   90.00
_cell.angle_beta   90.00
_cell.angle_gamma   90.00
#
_symmetry.space_group_name_H-M   'P 1'
#
loop_
_entity.id
_entity.type
_entity.pdbx_description
1 polymer ?
#
loop_
_entity_poly.entity_id
_entity_poly.type
_entity_poly.pdbx_seq_one_letter_code
_entity_poly.pdbx_strand_id
1 'polypeptide(L)'
;ERSLDARKGIDYFMEDWLSYCNGRLDQMVLINVDKSKVEQWPAKDVVEINGDDPYEIASKIALHDWSYSDSAVIAVIDDDFERPSGALSGEIAGVLNPSNIERRHFEINQTNKLNPQFREFTVPDGYKYIMAKATFACVEYMVIPFIWIVIPSGDKDIQVYCNYEGKWMEVGAGAANTNQWGMDSDAERVKSIVYTPGKWRVAITDVPTEKVITLGDKEHRGIQRHGTWRELIRNLFKGVVYNVDVWMYPGVELPIPDTPPFECRNVTLKLTWDNPNVKLGFSLIGPGGEEVASAHNESRKGYQEMHLDELGECLDGEHYSVVVFSMDNITTPVNFKIEYSWEQRIYRKEGDALASATEGSILASIFNAPLLYVKPNKLPECTKDALYKLGVRKIHLVDVGKHLSDKVKSELAGISKIKVYYKLEDIYRTILDRTEQNDIVFTTIDPWTYWYAEKTNRPAGEKEKAFYIGPASYIAAHHGCPVFIVDMHPQLSSAVVWHNEFWRKYSSKRTDYEPEVAEMYLTGKRVYDFIKELGFDKEGMESIITVAGQYDIGISWDRVFPGKATPGRFLGTPVDTAYAICRNVFYPALIFVNPALDPNGIYLINGSKSERRFPWWSGAGLRIIKESGEEKFIYPILQTFVSYPHRFNERVAKYYGFKYQTADGVIPGETNSFEAIDDGVNKKYTGEDGSFYPDLTPSEMVGFYAKKGGYSNVYSTNFTDVMEDLNRGAILWIHAGHGHAGVGEIQFWEPQAYFSKPIIKHLLGCVKERNPWRGYEIYLGSTEEPDTMAMEVHGIIPALLGNPHANGIFRTGVDWGPSKKPILDMISNVISKIPIVKRLAPDWLKDTQDYYDGYVNAVMFAYLVLKFH
;
A
#
# COMPACT_ATOMS: atom_id res chain seq x y z
N GLU A 1 19.95 -1.77 -17.18
CA GLU A 1 18.70 -1.04 -16.92
C GLU A 1 17.56 -2.05 -17.01
N ARG A 2 17.05 -2.54 -15.88
CA ARG A 2 15.83 -3.38 -15.87
C ARG A 2 14.66 -2.44 -15.62
N SER A 3 14.24 -1.72 -16.65
CA SER A 3 12.98 -0.95 -16.65
C SER A 3 11.84 -1.85 -17.15
N LEU A 4 10.59 -1.38 -17.03
CA LEU A 4 9.44 -1.98 -17.69
C LEU A 4 9.68 -2.00 -19.21
N ASP A 5 9.41 -3.15 -19.85
CA ASP A 5 9.53 -3.35 -21.29
C ASP A 5 8.15 -3.13 -21.93
N ALA A 6 7.80 -1.86 -22.12
CA ALA A 6 6.49 -1.47 -22.61
C ALA A 6 6.15 -2.09 -23.97
N ARG A 7 7.17 -2.38 -24.80
CA ARG A 7 6.97 -3.01 -26.10
C ARG A 7 6.40 -4.43 -25.96
N LYS A 8 6.96 -5.25 -25.06
CA LYS A 8 6.41 -6.59 -24.78
C LYS A 8 4.99 -6.52 -24.25
N GLY A 9 4.69 -5.55 -23.37
CA GLY A 9 3.33 -5.35 -22.86
C GLY A 9 2.31 -5.07 -23.97
N ILE A 10 2.68 -4.21 -24.94
CA ILE A 10 1.86 -3.95 -26.12
C ILE A 10 1.73 -5.21 -26.98
N ASP A 11 2.82 -5.94 -27.23
CA ASP A 11 2.79 -7.16 -28.04
C ASP A 11 1.84 -8.20 -27.43
N TYR A 12 1.85 -8.41 -26.10
CA TYR A 12 0.91 -9.31 -25.42
C TYR A 12 -0.55 -8.86 -25.52
N PHE A 13 -0.82 -7.56 -25.32
CA PHE A 13 -2.17 -7.03 -25.50
C PHE A 13 -2.68 -7.25 -26.94
N MET A 14 -1.83 -6.97 -27.92
CA MET A 14 -2.20 -7.13 -29.33
C MET A 14 -2.34 -8.60 -29.73
N GLU A 15 -1.58 -9.52 -29.15
CA GLU A 15 -1.76 -10.96 -29.33
C GLU A 15 -3.14 -11.43 -28.84
N ASP A 16 -3.55 -11.04 -27.63
CA ASP A 16 -4.88 -11.35 -27.09
C ASP A 16 -5.98 -10.73 -27.96
N TRP A 17 -5.82 -9.46 -28.35
CA TRP A 17 -6.82 -8.74 -29.14
C TRP A 17 -6.97 -9.31 -30.55
N LEU A 18 -5.85 -9.60 -31.23
CA LEU A 18 -5.88 -10.26 -32.54
C LEU A 18 -6.54 -11.62 -32.44
N SER A 19 -6.25 -12.40 -31.40
CA SER A 19 -6.90 -13.70 -31.18
C SER A 19 -8.42 -13.56 -31.10
N TYR A 20 -8.91 -12.53 -30.39
CA TYR A 20 -10.34 -12.24 -30.29
C TYR A 20 -10.92 -11.82 -31.65
N CYS A 21 -10.17 -11.03 -32.42
CA CYS A 21 -10.51 -10.62 -33.78
C CYS A 21 -10.28 -11.70 -34.86
N ASN A 22 -10.08 -12.97 -34.51
CA ASN A 22 -9.80 -14.07 -35.46
C ASN A 22 -8.53 -13.83 -36.31
N GLY A 23 -7.50 -13.28 -35.68
CA GLY A 23 -6.16 -13.09 -36.22
C GLY A 23 -6.00 -11.89 -37.17
N ARG A 24 -7.00 -11.01 -37.33
CA ARG A 24 -6.89 -9.83 -38.20
C ARG A 24 -7.89 -8.72 -37.83
N LEU A 25 -7.41 -7.47 -37.81
CA LEU A 25 -8.22 -6.28 -37.59
C LEU A 25 -8.95 -5.82 -38.86
N ASP A 26 -10.10 -5.19 -38.70
CA ASP A 26 -10.78 -4.54 -39.83
C ASP A 26 -10.03 -3.27 -40.28
N GLN A 27 -9.60 -2.46 -39.33
CA GLN A 27 -8.83 -1.25 -39.58
C GLN A 27 -7.83 -1.01 -38.45
N MET A 28 -6.71 -0.39 -38.79
CA MET A 28 -5.77 0.19 -37.84
C MET A 28 -5.51 1.66 -38.19
N VAL A 29 -5.78 2.56 -37.26
CA VAL A 29 -5.50 3.99 -37.41
C VAL A 29 -4.24 4.32 -36.64
N LEU A 30 -3.22 4.81 -37.36
CA LEU A 30 -1.90 5.12 -36.83
C LEU A 30 -1.73 6.62 -36.71
N ILE A 31 -1.62 7.13 -35.48
CA ILE A 31 -1.41 8.56 -35.21
C ILE A 31 0.08 8.76 -34.95
N ASN A 32 0.80 9.39 -35.88
CA ASN A 32 2.25 9.60 -35.80
C ASN A 32 3.07 8.31 -35.55
N VAL A 33 2.55 7.18 -36.00
CA VAL A 33 3.23 5.88 -35.98
C VAL A 33 3.46 5.42 -37.41
N ASP A 34 4.71 5.16 -37.76
CA ASP A 34 5.08 4.61 -39.06
C ASP A 34 4.52 3.18 -39.21
N LYS A 35 3.80 2.92 -40.30
CA LYS A 35 3.22 1.60 -40.57
C LYS A 35 4.21 0.43 -40.53
N SER A 36 5.50 0.67 -40.82
CA SER A 36 6.54 -0.37 -40.76
C SER A 36 6.76 -0.90 -39.33
N LYS A 37 6.33 -0.16 -38.31
CA LYS A 37 6.45 -0.56 -36.89
C LYS A 37 5.33 -1.48 -36.40
N VAL A 38 4.31 -1.70 -37.23
CA VAL A 38 3.09 -2.44 -36.87
C VAL A 38 2.77 -3.60 -37.84
N GLU A 39 3.68 -3.93 -38.77
CA GLU A 39 3.48 -4.97 -39.79
C GLU A 39 3.16 -6.36 -39.21
N GLN A 40 3.59 -6.62 -37.98
CA GLN A 40 3.30 -7.86 -37.24
C GLN A 40 1.82 -8.03 -36.88
N TRP A 41 1.01 -6.96 -36.95
CA TRP A 41 -0.41 -6.98 -36.60
C TRP A 41 -1.26 -6.74 -37.86
N PRO A 42 -1.82 -7.81 -38.46
CA PRO A 42 -2.54 -7.70 -39.73
C PRO A 42 -3.85 -6.92 -39.58
N ALA A 43 -4.07 -5.97 -40.49
CA ALA A 43 -5.32 -5.22 -40.65
C ALA A 43 -5.74 -5.19 -42.13
N LYS A 44 -7.06 -5.15 -42.42
CA LYS A 44 -7.54 -5.01 -43.82
C LYS A 44 -7.25 -3.62 -44.37
N ASP A 45 -7.37 -2.61 -43.52
CA ASP A 45 -7.08 -1.22 -43.85
C ASP A 45 -6.14 -0.61 -42.80
N VAL A 46 -5.18 0.19 -43.25
CA VAL A 46 -4.22 0.88 -42.38
C VAL A 46 -4.19 2.34 -42.81
N VAL A 47 -4.64 3.21 -41.91
CA VAL A 47 -4.74 4.65 -42.15
C VAL A 47 -3.69 5.36 -41.31
N GLU A 48 -2.81 6.13 -41.97
CA GLU A 48 -1.79 6.93 -41.31
C GLU A 48 -2.25 8.39 -41.18
N ILE A 49 -2.42 8.87 -39.94
CA ILE A 49 -2.66 10.27 -39.61
C ILE A 49 -1.36 10.83 -39.05
N ASN A 50 -0.61 11.52 -39.92
CA ASN A 50 0.66 12.16 -39.56
C ASN A 50 0.48 13.68 -39.44
N GLY A 51 1.16 14.27 -38.47
CA GLY A 51 1.23 15.72 -38.24
C GLY A 51 2.10 16.06 -37.04
N ASP A 52 2.58 17.29 -37.00
CA ASP A 52 3.28 17.91 -35.87
C ASP A 52 2.41 18.97 -35.16
N ASP A 53 1.27 19.32 -35.75
CA ASP A 53 0.33 20.30 -35.25
C ASP A 53 -0.91 19.64 -34.59
N PRO A 54 -1.18 19.87 -33.29
CA PRO A 54 -2.31 19.24 -32.60
C PRO A 54 -3.68 19.64 -33.19
N TYR A 55 -3.82 20.87 -33.73
CA TYR A 55 -5.09 21.33 -34.33
C TYR A 55 -5.40 20.57 -35.63
N GLU A 56 -4.39 20.37 -36.48
CA GLU A 56 -4.52 19.57 -37.70
C GLU A 56 -4.79 18.09 -37.40
N ILE A 57 -4.05 17.49 -36.45
CA ILE A 57 -4.24 16.07 -36.06
C ILE A 57 -5.67 15.84 -35.58
N ALA A 58 -6.17 16.67 -34.65
CA ALA A 58 -7.53 16.56 -34.15
C ALA A 58 -8.58 16.72 -35.27
N SER A 59 -8.37 17.67 -36.19
CA SER A 59 -9.26 17.87 -37.34
C SER A 59 -9.28 16.67 -38.30
N LYS A 60 -8.12 16.04 -38.54
CA LYS A 60 -8.02 14.83 -39.38
C LYS A 60 -8.71 13.63 -38.73
N ILE A 61 -8.52 13.41 -37.43
CA ILE A 61 -9.22 12.36 -36.67
C ILE A 61 -10.73 12.59 -36.76
N ALA A 62 -11.19 13.81 -36.46
CA ALA A 62 -12.60 14.15 -36.49
C ALA A 62 -13.24 13.92 -37.88
N LEU A 63 -12.55 14.28 -38.97
CA LEU A 63 -13.05 14.09 -40.33
C LEU A 63 -12.91 12.66 -40.86
N HIS A 64 -12.06 11.85 -40.25
CA HIS A 64 -11.93 10.42 -40.54
C HIS A 64 -13.09 9.64 -39.90
N ASP A 65 -13.37 9.89 -38.63
CA ASP A 65 -14.31 9.10 -37.84
C ASP A 65 -15.77 9.60 -37.93
N TRP A 66 -15.99 10.88 -38.26
CA TRP A 66 -17.33 11.45 -38.41
C TRP A 66 -17.60 11.93 -39.83
N SER A 67 -18.73 11.51 -40.39
CA SER A 67 -19.29 12.12 -41.61
C SER A 67 -20.15 13.36 -41.31
N TYR A 68 -20.73 13.43 -40.11
CA TYR A 68 -21.58 14.52 -39.61
C TYR A 68 -21.62 14.50 -38.08
N SER A 69 -21.74 15.66 -37.44
CA SER A 69 -22.01 15.78 -36.00
C SER A 69 -22.75 17.08 -35.67
N ASP A 70 -23.88 16.98 -34.95
CA ASP A 70 -24.65 18.15 -34.49
C ASP A 70 -23.88 19.00 -33.47
N SER A 71 -22.93 18.40 -32.75
CA SER A 71 -22.12 19.06 -31.74
C SER A 71 -20.63 18.80 -31.90
N ALA A 72 -19.80 19.72 -31.42
CA ALA A 72 -18.37 19.51 -31.24
C ALA A 72 -17.93 20.01 -29.86
N VAL A 73 -16.94 19.34 -29.28
CA VAL A 73 -16.20 19.88 -28.14
C VAL A 73 -14.95 20.58 -28.66
N ILE A 74 -14.73 21.81 -28.22
CA ILE A 74 -13.56 22.58 -28.60
C ILE A 74 -12.79 22.93 -27.33
N ALA A 75 -11.56 22.44 -27.21
CA ALA A 75 -10.67 22.80 -26.11
C ALA A 75 -9.68 23.90 -26.54
N VAL A 76 -9.46 24.86 -25.66
CA VAL A 76 -8.47 25.94 -25.86
C VAL A 76 -7.11 25.43 -25.40
N ILE A 77 -6.15 25.35 -26.33
CA ILE A 77 -4.77 24.90 -26.05
C ILE A 77 -3.77 25.85 -26.72
N ASP A 78 -2.55 25.90 -26.19
CA ASP A 78 -1.43 26.65 -26.78
C ASP A 78 -0.24 25.72 -27.02
N ASP A 79 0.63 26.09 -27.96
CA ASP A 79 1.88 25.41 -28.27
C ASP A 79 3.10 26.22 -27.80
N ASP A 80 2.89 27.47 -27.39
CA ASP A 80 3.92 28.39 -26.92
C ASP A 80 3.59 28.90 -25.50
N PHE A 81 4.41 28.51 -24.53
CA PHE A 81 4.27 28.89 -23.13
C PHE A 81 5.53 29.58 -22.65
N GLU A 82 5.35 30.77 -22.07
CA GLU A 82 6.41 31.43 -21.32
C GLU A 82 6.82 30.56 -20.12
N ARG A 83 8.12 30.55 -19.81
CA ARG A 83 8.66 29.82 -18.65
C ARG A 83 8.95 30.81 -17.53
N PRO A 84 8.57 30.52 -16.27
CA PRO A 84 8.96 31.34 -15.14
C PRO A 84 10.49 31.43 -15.02
N SER A 85 10.98 32.49 -14.38
CA SER A 85 12.41 32.65 -14.12
C SER A 85 12.65 33.24 -12.74
N GLY A 86 13.68 32.75 -12.06
CA GLY A 86 14.07 33.18 -10.71
C GLY A 86 13.45 32.33 -9.59
N ALA A 87 14.01 32.48 -8.40
CA ALA A 87 13.49 31.91 -7.16
C ALA A 87 12.84 33.01 -6.32
N LEU A 88 11.71 32.71 -5.68
CA LEU A 88 11.21 33.50 -4.56
C LEU A 88 12.01 33.11 -3.33
N SER A 89 12.41 34.09 -2.51
CA SER A 89 13.10 33.82 -1.25
C SER A 89 12.65 34.81 -0.18
N GLY A 90 12.52 34.33 1.05
CA GLY A 90 12.14 35.15 2.19
C GLY A 90 12.79 34.70 3.49
N GLU A 91 12.50 35.44 4.55
CA GLU A 91 13.00 35.15 5.89
C GLU A 91 11.93 35.35 6.97
N ILE A 92 12.00 34.53 8.01
CA ILE A 92 11.16 34.61 9.20
C ILE A 92 12.08 34.61 10.42
N ALA A 93 11.81 35.48 11.39
CA ALA A 93 12.55 35.51 12.66
C ALA A 93 11.62 35.10 13.81
N GLY A 94 12.18 34.42 14.81
CA GLY A 94 11.45 34.01 15.99
C GLY A 94 12.33 33.88 17.23
N VAL A 95 11.69 33.70 18.37
CA VAL A 95 12.36 33.56 19.68
C VAL A 95 11.75 32.41 20.45
N LEU A 96 12.60 31.53 21.00
CA LEU A 96 12.19 30.54 22.00
C LEU A 96 12.51 31.07 23.39
N ASN A 97 11.48 31.17 24.23
CA ASN A 97 11.61 31.63 25.61
C ASN A 97 12.06 30.51 26.57
N PRO A 98 12.59 30.86 27.75
CA PRO A 98 12.97 29.88 28.77
C PRO A 98 11.83 28.91 29.08
N SER A 99 12.12 27.63 28.92
CA SER A 99 11.15 26.54 28.98
C SER A 99 11.88 25.22 29.22
N ASN A 100 11.18 24.26 29.85
CA ASN A 100 11.74 22.95 30.14
C ASN A 100 11.05 21.89 29.30
N ILE A 101 11.78 20.84 28.98
CA ILE A 101 11.21 19.60 28.45
C ILE A 101 10.47 18.92 29.58
N GLU A 102 9.22 18.56 29.32
CA GLU A 102 8.45 17.74 30.23
C GLU A 102 8.55 16.26 29.86
N ARG A 103 8.73 15.42 30.86
CA ARG A 103 8.70 13.95 30.72
C ARG A 103 7.53 13.38 31.51
N ARG A 104 6.83 12.43 30.91
CA ARG A 104 5.90 11.52 31.57
C ARG A 104 6.41 10.09 31.40
N HIS A 105 6.25 9.29 32.45
CA HIS A 105 6.69 7.91 32.48
C HIS A 105 5.54 7.02 32.93
N PHE A 106 5.36 5.90 32.23
CA PHE A 106 4.37 4.89 32.53
C PHE A 106 4.99 3.51 32.53
N GLU A 107 4.59 2.68 33.49
CA GLU A 107 4.84 1.24 33.47
C GLU A 107 3.56 0.52 33.00
N ILE A 108 3.71 -0.36 32.02
CA ILE A 108 2.63 -1.16 31.44
C ILE A 108 3.06 -2.64 31.48
N ASN A 109 2.23 -3.50 32.06
CA ASN A 109 2.55 -4.92 32.16
C ASN A 109 2.25 -5.63 30.84
N GLN A 110 3.09 -6.59 30.46
CA GLN A 110 2.83 -7.51 29.35
C GLN A 110 1.50 -8.26 29.54
N THR A 111 0.72 -8.40 28.48
CA THR A 111 -0.58 -9.09 28.49
C THR A 111 -0.69 -10.24 27.50
N ASN A 112 0.15 -10.31 26.47
CA ASN A 112 0.05 -11.24 25.34
C ASN A 112 -1.35 -11.22 24.68
N LYS A 113 -1.91 -10.02 24.49
CA LYS A 113 -3.27 -9.79 23.97
C LYS A 113 -3.30 -8.63 22.99
N LEU A 114 -4.21 -8.72 22.02
CA LEU A 114 -4.44 -7.67 21.02
C LEU A 114 -5.11 -6.42 21.62
N ASN A 115 -5.80 -6.56 22.75
CA ASN A 115 -6.48 -5.45 23.40
C ASN A 115 -5.46 -4.39 23.88
N PRO A 116 -5.55 -3.14 23.40
CA PRO A 116 -4.59 -2.09 23.77
C PRO A 116 -4.72 -1.69 25.25
N GLN A 117 -3.58 -1.45 25.90
CA GLN A 117 -3.52 -0.84 27.22
C GLN A 117 -3.22 0.65 27.12
N PHE A 118 -4.18 1.50 27.48
CA PHE A 118 -4.04 2.96 27.36
C PHE A 118 -3.47 3.63 28.61
N ARG A 119 -2.70 4.69 28.39
CA ARG A 119 -2.31 5.68 29.41
C ARG A 119 -2.53 7.09 28.85
N GLU A 120 -3.40 7.83 29.51
CA GLU A 120 -3.70 9.21 29.12
C GLU A 120 -2.73 10.20 29.78
N PHE A 121 -2.46 11.29 29.09
CA PHE A 121 -1.69 12.42 29.57
C PHE A 121 -2.19 13.72 28.92
N THR A 122 -1.76 14.85 29.46
CA THR A 122 -2.11 16.18 28.92
C THR A 122 -0.86 16.84 28.38
N VAL A 123 -0.95 17.34 27.15
CA VAL A 123 0.06 18.20 26.52
C VAL A 123 -0.31 19.66 26.80
N PRO A 124 0.49 20.42 27.56
CA PRO A 124 0.21 21.83 27.83
C PRO A 124 0.39 22.72 26.60
N ASP A 125 -0.15 23.95 26.66
CA ASP A 125 0.13 24.98 25.67
C ASP A 125 1.64 25.32 25.65
N GLY A 126 2.17 25.63 24.46
CA GLY A 126 3.59 25.96 24.25
C GLY A 126 4.49 24.77 23.95
N TYR A 127 3.99 23.54 24.06
CA TYR A 127 4.66 22.34 23.54
C TYR A 127 4.23 22.10 22.09
N LYS A 128 5.19 21.87 21.21
CA LYS A 128 4.95 21.77 19.77
C LYS A 128 5.46 20.50 19.12
N TYR A 129 6.23 19.69 19.85
CA TYR A 129 6.70 18.40 19.39
C TYR A 129 6.68 17.39 20.52
N ILE A 130 6.43 16.12 20.20
CA ILE A 130 6.44 15.02 21.15
C ILE A 130 7.27 13.84 20.65
N MET A 131 7.80 13.08 21.59
CA MET A 131 8.36 11.76 21.35
C MET A 131 7.80 10.81 22.39
N ALA A 132 7.18 9.72 21.95
CA ALA A 132 6.85 8.60 22.82
C ALA A 132 7.76 7.43 22.47
N LYS A 133 8.27 6.71 23.47
CA LYS A 133 9.12 5.53 23.28
C LYS A 133 8.76 4.44 24.27
N ALA A 134 8.66 3.22 23.79
CA ALA A 134 8.47 2.05 24.63
C ALA A 134 9.78 1.22 24.70
N THR A 135 10.15 0.77 25.90
CA THR A 135 11.34 -0.09 26.09
C THR A 135 11.07 -1.18 27.12
N PHE A 136 11.86 -2.25 27.13
CA PHE A 136 11.89 -3.21 28.23
C PHE A 136 13.29 -3.78 28.43
N ALA A 137 13.52 -4.36 29.61
CA ALA A 137 14.78 -5.02 29.93
C ALA A 137 14.77 -6.46 29.41
N CYS A 138 15.75 -6.79 28.58
CA CYS A 138 15.96 -8.11 27.99
C CYS A 138 17.43 -8.35 27.65
N VAL A 139 17.74 -9.58 27.27
CA VAL A 139 18.98 -10.00 26.67
C VAL A 139 18.68 -10.55 25.29
N GLU A 140 19.46 -10.17 24.29
CA GLU A 140 19.35 -10.72 22.95
C GLU A 140 20.61 -11.46 22.52
N TYR A 141 20.42 -12.48 21.67
CA TYR A 141 21.50 -13.26 21.08
C TYR A 141 21.12 -13.74 19.68
N MET A 142 22.00 -13.51 18.70
CA MET A 142 21.84 -14.01 17.33
C MET A 142 22.32 -15.46 17.24
N VAL A 143 21.41 -16.39 16.92
CA VAL A 143 21.69 -17.84 16.87
C VAL A 143 22.17 -18.27 15.49
N ILE A 144 21.56 -17.74 14.45
CA ILE A 144 21.89 -17.92 13.02
C ILE A 144 21.89 -16.51 12.41
N PRO A 145 22.70 -16.21 11.37
CA PRO A 145 22.59 -14.93 10.69
C PRO A 145 21.12 -14.56 10.45
N PHE A 146 20.75 -13.36 10.91
CA PHE A 146 19.42 -12.78 10.77
C PHE A 146 18.31 -13.34 11.66
N ILE A 147 18.65 -14.21 12.62
CA ILE A 147 17.69 -14.82 13.53
C ILE A 147 18.12 -14.58 14.97
N TRP A 148 17.28 -13.87 15.72
CA TRP A 148 17.54 -13.48 17.10
C TRP A 148 16.70 -14.27 18.11
N ILE A 149 17.24 -14.42 19.32
CA ILE A 149 16.51 -14.85 20.52
C ILE A 149 16.50 -13.68 21.49
N VAL A 150 15.32 -13.29 21.97
CA VAL A 150 15.14 -12.22 22.97
C VAL A 150 14.59 -12.82 24.27
N ILE A 151 15.27 -12.59 25.39
CA ILE A 151 14.92 -13.20 26.69
C ILE A 151 14.89 -12.14 27.82
N PRO A 152 13.78 -12.02 28.56
CA PRO A 152 12.46 -12.56 28.23
C PRO A 152 11.89 -11.89 26.98
N SER A 153 11.11 -12.62 26.19
CA SER A 153 10.44 -12.09 24.99
C SER A 153 9.33 -11.11 25.34
N GLY A 154 9.21 -10.06 24.54
CA GLY A 154 8.15 -9.05 24.57
C GLY A 154 7.96 -8.49 23.18
N ASP A 155 6.72 -8.24 22.77
CA ASP A 155 6.37 -7.85 21.41
C ASP A 155 5.37 -6.71 21.49
N LYS A 156 5.88 -5.51 21.80
CA LYS A 156 5.04 -4.33 22.06
C LYS A 156 4.94 -3.51 20.79
N ASP A 157 3.72 -3.13 20.45
CA ASP A 157 3.50 -2.07 19.47
C ASP A 157 3.00 -0.85 20.22
N ILE A 158 3.75 0.24 20.15
CA ILE A 158 3.34 1.52 20.72
C ILE A 158 2.50 2.28 19.69
N GLN A 159 1.34 2.78 20.11
CA GLN A 159 0.55 3.73 19.34
C GLN A 159 0.36 5.01 20.14
N VAL A 160 0.35 6.15 19.46
CA VAL A 160 0.10 7.47 20.07
C VAL A 160 -1.15 8.07 19.48
N TYR A 161 -1.99 8.65 20.33
CA TYR A 161 -3.23 9.30 19.91
C TYR A 161 -3.33 10.73 20.45
N CYS A 162 -3.89 11.60 19.62
CA CYS A 162 -4.24 12.97 19.94
C CYS A 162 -5.77 13.10 19.99
N ASN A 163 -6.31 13.85 20.96
CA ASN A 163 -7.71 14.23 20.93
C ASN A 163 -7.88 15.43 19.99
N TYR A 164 -8.21 15.15 18.72
CA TYR A 164 -8.36 16.13 17.66
C TYR A 164 -9.85 16.30 17.34
N GLU A 165 -10.35 17.55 17.38
CA GLU A 165 -11.77 17.88 17.15
C GLU A 165 -12.76 17.04 18.00
N GLY A 166 -12.38 16.69 19.23
CA GLY A 166 -13.21 15.90 20.15
C GLY A 166 -13.19 14.38 19.88
N LYS A 167 -12.39 13.90 18.92
CA LYS A 167 -12.21 12.48 18.59
C LYS A 167 -10.76 12.05 18.81
N TRP A 168 -10.53 10.77 19.06
CA TRP A 168 -9.18 10.21 19.12
C TRP A 168 -8.67 9.94 17.72
N MET A 169 -7.67 10.71 17.29
CA MET A 169 -6.91 10.48 16.07
C MET A 169 -5.63 9.73 16.43
N GLU A 170 -5.37 8.62 15.74
CA GLU A 170 -4.05 7.97 15.83
C GLU A 170 -3.04 8.84 15.10
N VAL A 171 -1.95 9.16 15.80
CA VAL A 171 -0.87 9.99 15.28
C VAL A 171 0.13 9.12 14.55
N GLY A 172 0.52 8.03 15.18
CA GLY A 172 1.37 7.03 14.55
C GLY A 172 1.53 5.82 15.44
N ALA A 173 2.01 4.75 14.80
CA ALA A 173 2.46 3.53 15.44
C ALA A 173 3.98 3.45 15.33
N GLY A 174 4.63 3.01 16.40
CA GLY A 174 6.08 2.80 16.40
C GLY A 174 6.43 1.49 15.72
N ALA A 175 7.48 1.50 14.91
CA ALA A 175 8.07 0.30 14.32
C ALA A 175 8.41 -0.74 15.41
N ALA A 176 7.78 -1.91 15.37
CA ALA A 176 7.90 -2.96 16.39
C ALA A 176 9.34 -3.49 16.53
N ASN A 177 9.81 -3.64 17.78
CA ASN A 177 10.91 -4.55 18.08
C ASN A 177 10.32 -5.94 18.20
N THR A 178 10.47 -6.73 17.14
CA THR A 178 9.98 -8.10 17.15
C THR A 178 11.04 -9.03 17.75
N ASN A 179 10.59 -10.13 18.33
CA ASN A 179 11.49 -11.16 18.85
C ASN A 179 12.37 -11.82 17.75
N GLN A 180 11.99 -11.65 16.47
CA GLN A 180 12.60 -12.30 15.31
C GLN A 180 13.89 -11.59 14.84
N TRP A 181 13.92 -10.26 14.91
CA TRP A 181 14.96 -9.43 14.30
C TRP A 181 15.82 -8.66 15.32
N GLY A 182 15.61 -8.98 16.60
CA GLY A 182 16.34 -8.39 17.72
C GLY A 182 15.82 -7.01 18.12
N MET A 183 16.41 -6.47 19.17
CA MET A 183 16.09 -5.19 19.76
C MET A 183 16.89 -4.09 19.07
N ASP A 184 16.22 -3.08 18.54
CA ASP A 184 16.79 -1.80 18.20
C ASP A 184 16.44 -0.78 19.30
N SER A 185 17.47 -0.16 19.87
CA SER A 185 17.32 0.88 20.87
C SER A 185 16.65 2.14 20.35
N ASP A 186 16.61 2.34 19.03
CA ASP A 186 15.94 3.45 18.36
C ASP A 186 14.56 3.09 17.77
N ALA A 187 14.15 1.82 17.82
CA ALA A 187 12.82 1.36 17.42
C ALA A 187 11.74 1.58 18.50
N GLU A 188 10.49 1.32 18.14
CA GLU A 188 9.26 1.56 18.93
C GLU A 188 9.20 2.94 19.57
N ARG A 189 9.40 3.94 18.73
CA ARG A 189 9.14 5.32 19.06
C ARG A 189 8.21 5.95 18.03
N VAL A 190 7.38 6.86 18.50
CA VAL A 190 6.58 7.73 17.67
C VAL A 190 7.04 9.15 17.95
N LYS A 191 7.35 9.88 16.88
CA LYS A 191 7.67 11.30 16.94
C LYS A 191 6.63 12.04 16.12
N SER A 192 6.21 13.20 16.59
CA SER A 192 5.14 13.96 15.94
C SER A 192 5.16 15.39 16.44
N ILE A 193 4.71 16.31 15.60
CA ILE A 193 4.23 17.61 16.05
C ILE A 193 3.03 17.46 17.00
N VAL A 194 2.73 18.53 17.74
CA VAL A 194 1.51 18.64 18.54
C VAL A 194 0.41 19.28 17.71
N TYR A 195 -0.50 18.47 17.16
CA TYR A 195 -1.65 18.98 16.38
C TYR A 195 -2.61 19.84 17.21
N THR A 196 -2.84 19.46 18.48
CA THR A 196 -3.56 20.29 19.44
C THR A 196 -3.05 20.07 20.86
N PRO A 197 -2.90 21.13 21.67
CA PRO A 197 -2.78 21.00 23.11
C PRO A 197 -3.99 20.28 23.71
N GLY A 198 -3.83 19.73 24.91
CA GLY A 198 -4.91 19.05 25.64
C GLY A 198 -4.67 17.55 25.79
N LYS A 199 -5.71 16.73 25.58
CA LYS A 199 -5.70 15.30 25.92
C LYS A 199 -4.99 14.47 24.86
N TRP A 200 -4.06 13.65 25.31
CA TRP A 200 -3.30 12.70 24.52
C TRP A 200 -3.28 11.34 25.23
N ARG A 201 -2.98 10.27 24.50
CA ARG A 201 -2.77 8.95 25.10
C ARG A 201 -1.76 8.13 24.33
N VAL A 202 -1.05 7.27 25.07
CA VAL A 202 -0.25 6.18 24.50
C VAL A 202 -1.01 4.87 24.69
N ALA A 203 -0.84 3.95 23.75
CA ALA A 203 -1.33 2.58 23.83
C ALA A 203 -0.17 1.61 23.62
N ILE A 204 -0.30 0.44 24.24
CA ILE A 204 0.56 -0.72 23.95
C ILE A 204 -0.35 -1.89 23.61
N THR A 205 -0.20 -2.45 22.42
CA THR A 205 -0.65 -3.80 22.08
C THR A 205 0.51 -4.78 22.22
N ASP A 206 0.19 -6.04 22.52
CA ASP A 206 1.19 -7.03 22.87
C ASP A 206 0.84 -8.37 22.24
N VAL A 207 0.98 -8.43 20.91
CA VAL A 207 0.79 -9.64 20.11
C VAL A 207 1.94 -9.69 19.12
N PRO A 208 2.51 -10.87 18.85
CA PRO A 208 3.56 -11.02 17.86
C PRO A 208 3.11 -10.49 16.50
N THR A 209 3.73 -9.42 16.03
CA THR A 209 3.49 -8.86 14.69
C THR A 209 4.59 -9.30 13.73
N GLU A 210 4.21 -9.65 12.51
CA GLU A 210 5.17 -9.98 11.47
C GLU A 210 5.73 -8.68 10.90
N LYS A 211 6.96 -8.32 11.28
CA LYS A 211 7.70 -7.27 10.58
C LYS A 211 8.83 -7.89 9.77
N VAL A 212 8.96 -7.51 8.50
CA VAL A 212 10.14 -7.81 7.68
C VAL A 212 11.14 -6.69 7.94
N ILE A 213 12.15 -6.92 8.78
CA ILE A 213 13.22 -5.93 8.98
C ILE A 213 14.25 -6.10 7.85
N THR A 214 14.58 -5.00 7.19
CA THR A 214 15.68 -4.94 6.22
C THR A 214 16.99 -5.23 6.93
N LEU A 215 17.78 -6.13 6.33
CA LEU A 215 19.06 -6.62 6.83
C LEU A 215 20.18 -5.58 6.71
N GLY A 216 19.98 -4.39 7.30
CA GLY A 216 20.96 -3.32 7.40
C GLY A 216 21.72 -3.37 8.73
N ASP A 217 23.04 -3.55 8.65
CA ASP A 217 24.06 -3.08 9.60
C ASP A 217 24.09 -3.60 11.05
N LYS A 218 23.39 -4.69 11.42
CA LYS A 218 23.69 -5.38 12.69
C LYS A 218 24.82 -6.42 12.50
N GLU A 219 26.07 -5.97 12.39
CA GLU A 219 27.28 -6.82 12.40
C GLU A 219 27.62 -7.43 13.78
N HIS A 220 26.85 -7.12 14.82
CA HIS A 220 27.18 -7.47 16.19
C HIS A 220 26.90 -8.95 16.49
N ARG A 221 27.97 -9.77 16.44
CA ARG A 221 27.96 -11.16 16.92
C ARG A 221 28.23 -11.18 18.43
N GLY A 222 27.18 -11.21 19.26
CA GLY A 222 27.34 -11.29 20.72
C GLY A 222 26.04 -11.21 21.51
N ILE A 223 26.14 -11.39 22.83
CA ILE A 223 25.03 -11.19 23.77
C ILE A 223 24.90 -9.70 24.06
N GLN A 224 23.74 -9.09 23.78
CA GLN A 224 23.44 -7.71 24.16
C GLN A 224 22.41 -7.64 25.28
N ARG A 225 22.44 -6.60 26.10
CA ARG A 225 21.55 -6.42 27.26
C ARG A 225 20.94 -5.03 27.27
N HIS A 226 19.61 -4.98 27.37
CA HIS A 226 18.82 -3.76 27.48
C HIS A 226 18.29 -3.61 28.91
N GLY A 227 18.18 -2.36 29.39
CA GLY A 227 17.77 -2.05 30.76
C GLY A 227 18.84 -2.36 31.81
N THR A 228 18.47 -2.51 33.08
CA THR A 228 19.36 -2.87 34.20
C THR A 228 19.27 -4.35 34.56
N TRP A 229 20.28 -4.90 35.24
CA TRP A 229 20.26 -6.29 35.73
C TRP A 229 19.08 -6.58 36.67
N ARG A 230 18.71 -5.58 37.50
CA ARG A 230 17.58 -5.71 38.43
C ARG A 230 16.25 -5.84 37.68
N GLU A 231 16.05 -5.04 36.63
CA GLU A 231 14.85 -5.11 35.79
C GLU A 231 14.81 -6.39 34.97
N LEU A 232 15.94 -6.84 34.43
CA LEU A 232 16.03 -8.11 33.71
C LEU A 232 15.62 -9.29 34.61
N ILE A 233 16.19 -9.39 35.80
CA ILE A 233 15.83 -10.44 36.78
C ILE A 233 14.35 -10.33 37.15
N ARG A 234 13.83 -9.12 37.39
CA ARG A 234 12.38 -8.93 37.61
C ARG A 234 11.58 -9.48 36.43
N ASN A 235 11.94 -9.12 35.20
CA ASN A 235 11.19 -9.50 34.00
C ASN A 235 11.21 -11.02 33.75
N LEU A 236 12.32 -11.70 34.08
CA LEU A 236 12.44 -13.16 34.00
C LEU A 236 11.50 -13.89 34.96
N PHE A 237 11.31 -13.35 36.18
CA PHE A 237 10.52 -14.02 37.22
C PHE A 237 9.07 -13.53 37.38
N LYS A 238 8.77 -12.28 36.98
CA LYS A 238 7.47 -11.63 37.22
C LYS A 238 6.71 -11.23 35.95
N GLY A 239 7.26 -11.50 34.76
CA GLY A 239 6.68 -11.03 33.50
C GLY A 239 7.31 -9.73 33.01
N VAL A 240 7.23 -9.46 31.70
CA VAL A 240 7.82 -8.24 31.12
C VAL A 240 7.00 -7.02 31.55
N VAL A 241 7.70 -5.93 31.87
CA VAL A 241 7.11 -4.60 32.08
C VAL A 241 7.70 -3.68 31.03
N TYR A 242 6.80 -3.05 30.27
CA TYR A 242 7.09 -2.04 29.28
C TYR A 242 7.18 -0.67 29.95
N ASN A 243 8.32 -0.02 29.76
CA ASN A 243 8.60 1.35 30.19
C ASN A 243 8.26 2.29 29.03
N VAL A 244 7.23 3.10 29.18
CA VAL A 244 6.82 4.09 28.19
C VAL A 244 7.18 5.48 28.68
N ASP A 245 8.06 6.14 27.94
CA ASP A 245 8.46 7.52 28.19
C ASP A 245 7.89 8.43 27.11
N VAL A 246 7.29 9.53 27.55
CA VAL A 246 6.77 10.58 26.68
C VAL A 246 7.51 11.88 26.99
N TRP A 247 8.24 12.40 26.01
CA TRP A 247 8.88 13.71 26.06
C TRP A 247 8.04 14.73 25.30
N MET A 248 7.82 15.88 25.91
CA MET A 248 7.11 17.01 25.32
C MET A 248 8.12 18.15 25.18
N TYR A 249 8.31 18.62 23.95
CA TYR A 249 9.32 19.61 23.58
C TYR A 249 8.68 20.99 23.36
N PRO A 250 9.15 22.03 24.06
CA PRO A 250 8.62 23.38 23.91
C PRO A 250 8.98 23.95 22.54
N GLY A 251 8.11 24.78 21.98
CA GLY A 251 8.33 25.36 20.66
C GLY A 251 7.33 26.45 20.30
N VAL A 252 7.49 26.98 19.10
CA VAL A 252 6.61 27.98 18.50
C VAL A 252 6.26 27.57 17.07
N GLU A 253 5.16 28.10 16.58
CA GLU A 253 4.69 27.90 15.22
C GLU A 253 4.56 29.26 14.56
N LEU A 254 5.10 29.39 13.34
CA LEU A 254 5.19 30.64 12.62
C LEU A 254 4.67 30.44 11.19
N PRO A 255 3.72 31.24 10.71
CA PRO A 255 3.25 31.17 9.33
C PRO A 255 4.34 31.64 8.37
N ILE A 256 4.46 30.98 7.22
CA ILE A 256 5.24 31.50 6.09
C ILE A 256 4.39 32.55 5.39
N PRO A 257 4.86 33.81 5.26
CA PRO A 257 4.03 34.91 4.75
C PRO A 257 3.75 34.82 3.24
N ASP A 258 4.67 34.19 2.49
CA ASP A 258 4.53 34.01 1.05
C ASP A 258 3.81 32.69 0.74
N THR A 259 2.94 32.71 -0.29
CA THR A 259 2.23 31.53 -0.76
C THR A 259 3.00 30.84 -1.90
N PRO A 260 3.04 29.49 -1.93
CA PRO A 260 3.63 28.78 -3.06
C PRO A 260 2.88 29.08 -4.37
N PRO A 261 3.59 29.35 -5.48
CA PRO A 261 2.97 29.51 -6.79
C PRO A 261 2.50 28.16 -7.35
N PHE A 262 1.66 28.20 -8.39
CA PHE A 262 1.33 27.00 -9.20
C PHE A 262 2.61 26.31 -9.67
N GLU A 263 2.72 25.00 -9.44
CA GLU A 263 3.91 24.21 -9.81
C GLU A 263 5.19 24.70 -9.11
N CYS A 264 5.08 24.91 -7.79
CA CYS A 264 6.19 25.26 -6.91
C CYS A 264 7.17 24.08 -6.77
N ARG A 265 8.45 24.33 -7.03
CA ARG A 265 9.52 23.32 -7.06
C ARG A 265 10.78 23.79 -6.32
N ASN A 266 11.69 22.86 -6.06
CA ASN A 266 13.04 23.12 -5.52
C ASN A 266 13.00 23.92 -4.22
N VAL A 267 12.22 23.43 -3.25
CA VAL A 267 11.96 24.16 -2.01
C VAL A 267 13.07 23.90 -1.01
N THR A 268 13.63 24.97 -0.44
CA THR A 268 14.65 24.91 0.60
C THR A 268 14.19 25.71 1.80
N LEU A 269 14.30 25.14 3.01
CA LEU A 269 14.13 25.85 4.26
C LEU A 269 15.34 25.61 5.14
N LYS A 270 15.87 26.67 5.73
CA LYS A 270 17.07 26.64 6.56
C LYS A 270 16.85 27.39 7.86
N LEU A 271 16.93 26.66 8.98
CA LEU A 271 16.89 27.20 10.33
C LEU A 271 18.31 27.50 10.82
N THR A 272 18.53 28.70 11.35
CA THR A 272 19.77 29.11 12.05
C THR A 272 19.43 29.77 13.38
N TRP A 273 20.32 29.71 14.37
CA TRP A 273 20.07 30.33 15.69
C TRP A 273 21.36 30.79 16.37
N ASP A 274 21.21 31.68 17.35
CA ASP A 274 22.31 32.41 17.99
C ASP A 274 23.05 31.62 19.09
N ASN A 275 22.45 30.58 19.66
CA ASN A 275 23.05 29.74 20.69
C ASN A 275 23.36 28.31 20.20
N PRO A 276 24.59 28.02 19.74
CA PRO A 276 24.94 26.71 19.20
C PRO A 276 24.94 25.57 20.23
N ASN A 277 24.80 25.87 21.52
CA ASN A 277 24.72 24.86 22.59
C ASN A 277 23.29 24.31 22.79
N VAL A 278 22.28 24.91 22.15
CA VAL A 278 20.89 24.44 22.21
C VAL A 278 20.58 23.68 20.92
N LYS A 279 20.01 22.47 21.04
CA LYS A 279 19.55 21.68 19.91
C LYS A 279 18.13 22.09 19.51
N LEU A 280 18.00 22.68 18.33
CA LEU A 280 16.70 22.96 17.72
C LEU A 280 16.38 21.98 16.58
N GLY A 281 15.11 21.62 16.48
CA GLY A 281 14.51 20.97 15.32
C GLY A 281 13.41 21.85 14.74
N PHE A 282 13.06 21.60 13.48
CA PHE A 282 11.90 22.23 12.87
C PHE A 282 11.18 21.32 11.89
N SER A 283 9.89 21.60 11.74
CA SER A 283 8.97 20.88 10.86
C SER A 283 8.20 21.87 9.99
N LEU A 284 8.02 21.53 8.72
CA LEU A 284 7.13 22.20 7.80
C LEU A 284 5.73 21.59 7.93
N ILE A 285 4.74 22.45 8.17
CA ILE A 285 3.34 22.08 8.33
C ILE A 285 2.58 22.54 7.09
N GLY A 286 1.85 21.61 6.48
CA GLY A 286 1.03 21.89 5.32
C GLY A 286 -0.32 22.54 5.70
N PRO A 287 -1.05 23.09 4.72
CA PRO A 287 -2.34 23.76 4.96
C PRO A 287 -3.42 22.90 5.63
N GLY A 288 -3.37 21.58 5.48
CA GLY A 288 -4.28 20.65 6.17
C GLY A 288 -3.89 20.34 7.63
N GLY A 289 -2.75 20.85 8.09
CA GLY A 289 -2.18 20.60 9.42
C GLY A 289 -1.23 19.41 9.50
N GLU A 290 -0.98 18.73 8.37
CA GLU A 290 -0.06 17.59 8.25
C GLU A 290 1.41 18.01 8.40
N GLU A 291 2.23 17.15 9.02
CA GLU A 291 3.68 17.34 9.06
C GLU A 291 4.31 16.87 7.73
N VAL A 292 4.53 17.80 6.80
CA VAL A 292 5.06 17.49 5.46
C VAL A 292 6.48 16.94 5.55
N ALA A 293 7.34 17.63 6.30
CA ALA A 293 8.72 17.23 6.49
C ALA A 293 9.30 17.79 7.78
N SER A 294 10.21 17.04 8.40
CA SER A 294 10.93 17.49 9.58
C SER A 294 12.44 17.35 9.42
N ALA A 295 13.16 18.31 9.99
CA ALA A 295 14.60 18.28 10.16
C ALA A 295 14.91 18.42 11.66
N HIS A 296 15.35 17.32 12.27
CA HIS A 296 15.75 17.29 13.67
C HIS A 296 16.98 16.38 13.82
N ASN A 297 18.11 16.95 14.24
CA ASN A 297 19.28 16.19 14.70
C ASN A 297 20.35 17.10 15.31
N GLU A 298 21.29 16.54 16.06
CA GLU A 298 22.30 17.23 16.87
C GLU A 298 23.41 17.94 16.05
N SER A 299 23.02 18.83 15.15
CA SER A 299 23.94 19.64 14.36
C SER A 299 24.78 20.52 15.29
N ARG A 300 26.06 20.16 15.48
CA ARG A 300 27.06 21.07 16.07
C ARG A 300 27.33 22.30 15.20
N LYS A 301 26.73 22.37 14.01
CA LYS A 301 26.96 23.44 13.01
C LYS A 301 26.09 24.68 13.24
N GLY A 302 25.14 24.65 14.19
CA GLY A 302 24.27 25.80 14.51
C GLY A 302 23.21 26.10 13.44
N TYR A 303 22.89 25.13 12.59
CA TYR A 303 21.81 25.20 11.62
C TYR A 303 21.17 23.84 11.34
N GLN A 304 19.94 23.85 10.82
CA GLN A 304 19.23 22.73 10.19
C GLN A 304 18.74 23.15 8.81
N GLU A 305 18.57 22.19 7.92
CA GLU A 305 18.11 22.44 6.55
C GLU A 305 17.24 21.29 6.07
N MET A 306 16.19 21.62 5.30
CA MET A 306 15.36 20.67 4.58
C MET A 306 15.23 21.11 3.13
N HIS A 307 15.29 20.14 2.23
CA HIS A 307 14.96 20.29 0.82
C HIS A 307 13.76 19.42 0.51
N LEU A 308 12.81 19.97 -0.22
CA LEU A 308 11.63 19.29 -0.75
C LEU A 308 11.61 19.50 -2.26
N ASP A 309 11.10 18.52 -3.00
CA ASP A 309 10.99 18.61 -4.45
C ASP A 309 9.90 19.63 -4.84
N GLU A 310 8.83 19.72 -4.04
CA GLU A 310 7.68 20.59 -4.34
C GLU A 310 6.89 21.08 -3.12
N LEU A 311 6.03 22.08 -3.36
CA LEU A 311 4.89 22.44 -2.50
C LEU A 311 3.64 22.63 -3.37
N GLY A 312 2.47 22.33 -2.81
CA GLY A 312 1.19 22.64 -3.42
C GLY A 312 0.71 24.05 -3.09
N GLU A 313 -0.28 24.52 -3.85
CA GLU A 313 -0.89 25.84 -3.62
C GLU A 313 -1.74 25.89 -2.35
N CYS A 314 -2.00 27.10 -1.86
CA CYS A 314 -2.87 27.36 -0.72
C CYS A 314 -4.21 27.95 -1.19
N LEU A 315 -5.30 27.67 -0.46
CA LEU A 315 -6.51 28.48 -0.60
C LEU A 315 -6.31 29.88 -0.03
N ASP A 316 -7.21 30.80 -0.39
CA ASP A 316 -7.23 32.16 0.17
C ASP A 316 -7.33 32.11 1.71
N GLY A 317 -6.32 32.67 2.38
CA GLY A 317 -6.21 32.70 3.84
C GLY A 317 -5.46 31.51 4.47
N GLU A 318 -5.15 30.47 3.70
CA GLU A 318 -4.27 29.38 4.11
C GLU A 318 -2.79 29.71 3.85
N HIS A 319 -1.90 29.04 4.58
CA HIS A 319 -0.46 29.18 4.44
C HIS A 319 0.22 27.91 4.93
N TYR A 320 1.45 27.68 4.45
CA TYR A 320 2.36 26.75 5.12
C TYR A 320 2.90 27.40 6.40
N SER A 321 3.19 26.58 7.40
CA SER A 321 3.74 27.05 8.68
C SER A 321 5.00 26.28 9.02
N VAL A 322 5.85 26.88 9.86
CA VAL A 322 7.03 26.21 10.41
C VAL A 322 6.88 26.11 11.92
N VAL A 323 7.01 24.89 12.43
CA VAL A 323 7.12 24.61 13.85
C VAL A 323 8.59 24.51 14.22
N VAL A 324 9.08 25.36 15.12
CA VAL A 324 10.44 25.31 15.66
C VAL A 324 10.38 24.89 17.13
N PHE A 325 11.12 23.85 17.50
CA PHE A 325 11.08 23.26 18.84
C PHE A 325 12.48 22.99 19.39
N SER A 326 12.58 23.02 20.72
CA SER A 326 13.83 22.76 21.43
C SER A 326 13.89 21.33 21.94
N MET A 327 14.98 20.63 21.62
CA MET A 327 15.30 19.31 22.16
C MET A 327 16.14 19.37 23.43
N ASP A 328 16.45 20.57 23.93
CA ASP A 328 17.06 20.83 25.24
C ASP A 328 16.21 21.77 26.10
N ASN A 329 16.47 21.82 27.41
CA ASN A 329 15.91 22.85 28.28
C ASN A 329 16.50 24.22 27.89
N ILE A 330 15.65 25.22 27.77
CA ILE A 330 16.05 26.60 27.47
C ILE A 330 16.11 27.39 28.78
N THR A 331 17.30 27.86 29.14
CA THR A 331 17.52 28.70 30.33
C THR A 331 17.53 30.20 30.01
N THR A 332 17.91 30.56 28.78
CA THR A 332 17.94 31.93 28.26
C THR A 332 17.27 31.97 26.89
N PRO A 333 16.56 33.05 26.51
CA PRO A 333 15.95 33.16 25.19
C PRO A 333 16.94 32.84 24.06
N VAL A 334 16.47 32.10 23.05
CA VAL A 334 17.25 31.75 21.85
C VAL A 334 16.58 32.39 20.64
N ASN A 335 17.29 33.25 19.93
CA ASN A 335 16.80 33.85 18.70
C ASN A 335 17.14 32.95 17.52
N PHE A 336 16.20 32.80 16.61
CA PHE A 336 16.39 32.00 15.41
C PHE A 336 15.84 32.69 14.17
N LYS A 337 16.34 32.24 13.02
CA LYS A 337 15.95 32.70 11.69
C LYS A 337 15.69 31.49 10.79
N ILE A 338 14.60 31.54 10.04
CA ILE A 338 14.28 30.60 8.96
C ILE A 338 14.43 31.34 7.65
N GLU A 339 15.30 30.86 6.78
CA GLU A 339 15.43 31.31 5.40
C GLU A 339 14.73 30.29 4.51
N TYR A 340 13.90 30.74 3.58
CA TYR A 340 13.23 29.86 2.63
C TYR A 340 13.39 30.35 1.20
N SER A 341 13.37 29.43 0.26
CA SER A 341 13.33 29.73 -1.17
C SER A 341 12.67 28.62 -1.96
N TRP A 342 12.00 28.99 -3.05
CA TRP A 342 11.43 28.05 -4.00
C TRP A 342 11.32 28.67 -5.40
N GLU A 343 11.14 27.82 -6.40
CA GLU A 343 11.02 28.17 -7.81
C GLU A 343 9.63 27.81 -8.35
N GLN A 344 9.30 28.37 -9.52
CA GLN A 344 8.09 28.00 -10.25
C GLN A 344 8.48 27.30 -11.55
N ARG A 345 7.96 26.09 -11.80
CA ARG A 345 8.31 25.32 -13.01
C ARG A 345 7.61 25.84 -14.25
N ILE A 346 6.30 26.06 -14.16
CA ILE A 346 5.44 26.49 -15.27
C ILE A 346 4.37 27.47 -14.78
N TYR A 347 3.79 28.25 -15.69
CA TYR A 347 2.63 29.10 -15.37
C TYR A 347 1.31 28.32 -15.47
N ARG A 348 0.32 28.73 -14.67
CA ARG A 348 -1.04 28.14 -14.66
C ARG A 348 -1.69 28.01 -16.04
N LYS A 349 -1.39 28.92 -16.97
CA LYS A 349 -1.90 28.86 -18.35
C LYS A 349 -1.59 27.54 -19.06
N GLU A 350 -0.43 26.93 -18.79
CA GLU A 350 -0.08 25.62 -19.35
C GLU A 350 -0.92 24.50 -18.73
N GLY A 351 -1.08 24.51 -17.40
CA GLY A 351 -1.98 23.61 -16.69
C GLY A 351 -3.44 23.71 -17.17
N ASP A 352 -3.95 24.93 -17.35
CA ASP A 352 -5.30 25.20 -17.86
C ASP A 352 -5.52 24.64 -19.28
N ALA A 353 -4.50 24.71 -20.15
CA ALA A 353 -4.55 24.13 -21.50
C ALA A 353 -4.59 22.60 -21.45
N LEU A 354 -3.75 21.97 -20.62
CA LEU A 354 -3.76 20.52 -20.40
C LEU A 354 -5.09 20.05 -19.82
N ALA A 355 -5.62 20.77 -18.83
CA ALA A 355 -6.90 20.46 -18.21
C ALA A 355 -8.08 20.66 -19.19
N SER A 356 -8.04 21.70 -20.03
CA SER A 356 -9.03 21.92 -21.09
C SER A 356 -9.06 20.78 -22.09
N ALA A 357 -7.90 20.26 -22.50
CA ALA A 357 -7.80 19.11 -23.40
C ALA A 357 -8.30 17.81 -22.73
N THR A 358 -7.87 17.58 -21.48
CA THR A 358 -8.21 16.40 -20.66
C THR A 358 -9.72 16.31 -20.46
N GLU A 359 -10.32 17.31 -19.82
CA GLU A 359 -11.77 17.34 -19.55
C GLU A 359 -12.60 17.50 -20.83
N GLY A 360 -12.06 18.19 -21.83
CA GLY A 360 -12.65 18.26 -23.16
C GLY A 360 -12.82 16.90 -23.80
N SER A 361 -11.86 15.98 -23.64
CA SER A 361 -11.95 14.61 -24.17
C SER A 361 -13.05 13.79 -23.50
N ILE A 362 -13.26 13.98 -22.20
CA ILE A 362 -14.30 13.31 -21.42
C ILE A 362 -15.68 13.83 -21.85
N LEU A 363 -15.85 15.15 -21.96
CA LEU A 363 -17.07 15.74 -22.49
C LEU A 363 -17.34 15.31 -23.94
N ALA A 364 -16.29 15.16 -24.75
CA ALA A 364 -16.42 14.67 -26.13
C ALA A 364 -16.96 13.24 -26.17
N SER A 365 -16.43 12.36 -25.30
CA SER A 365 -16.95 11.00 -25.11
C SER A 365 -18.42 11.01 -24.68
N ILE A 366 -18.75 11.74 -23.61
CA ILE A 366 -20.11 11.81 -23.04
C ILE A 366 -21.13 12.35 -24.03
N PHE A 367 -20.76 13.36 -24.83
CA PHE A 367 -21.64 13.92 -25.84
C PHE A 367 -21.60 13.19 -27.18
N ASN A 368 -20.76 12.16 -27.31
CA ASN A 368 -20.49 11.47 -28.57
C ASN A 368 -20.20 12.46 -29.71
N ALA A 369 -19.23 13.34 -29.47
CA ALA A 369 -18.90 14.46 -30.34
C ALA A 369 -17.39 14.48 -30.65
N PRO A 370 -16.98 14.98 -31.83
CA PRO A 370 -15.57 15.19 -32.15
C PRO A 370 -14.95 16.20 -31.17
N LEU A 371 -13.72 15.92 -30.76
CA LEU A 371 -12.85 16.85 -30.03
C LEU A 371 -11.97 17.62 -31.03
N LEU A 372 -12.02 18.94 -30.96
CA LEU A 372 -11.20 19.84 -31.75
C LEU A 372 -10.48 20.83 -30.84
N TYR A 373 -9.46 21.51 -31.39
CA TYR A 373 -8.64 22.45 -30.64
C TYR A 373 -8.64 23.84 -31.27
N VAL A 374 -8.44 24.88 -30.46
CA VAL A 374 -8.21 26.27 -30.91
C VAL A 374 -7.11 26.94 -30.10
N LYS A 375 -6.44 27.94 -30.69
CA LYS A 375 -5.48 28.80 -29.99
C LYS A 375 -6.21 29.91 -29.23
N PRO A 376 -5.63 30.44 -28.12
CA PRO A 376 -6.19 31.60 -27.41
C PRO A 376 -6.51 32.79 -28.35
N ASN A 377 -5.61 33.07 -29.29
CA ASN A 377 -5.67 34.27 -30.15
C ASN A 377 -5.96 33.98 -31.63
N LYS A 378 -6.19 32.71 -32.01
CA LYS A 378 -6.44 32.33 -33.40
C LYS A 378 -7.35 31.10 -33.51
N LEU A 379 -8.37 31.18 -34.35
CA LEU A 379 -9.11 30.01 -34.83
C LEU A 379 -8.30 29.37 -35.99
N PRO A 380 -7.75 28.16 -35.83
CA PRO A 380 -7.07 27.47 -36.93
C PRO A 380 -8.05 27.19 -38.08
N GLU A 381 -7.60 27.36 -39.32
CA GLU A 381 -8.48 27.13 -40.49
C GLU A 381 -8.89 25.66 -40.59
N CYS A 382 -8.00 24.71 -40.24
CA CYS A 382 -8.32 23.28 -40.18
C CYS A 382 -9.49 22.98 -39.22
N THR A 383 -9.48 23.58 -38.03
CA THR A 383 -10.57 23.47 -37.06
C THR A 383 -11.87 24.04 -37.62
N LYS A 384 -11.81 25.23 -38.21
CA LYS A 384 -12.98 25.90 -38.80
C LYS A 384 -13.57 25.09 -39.95
N ASP A 385 -12.74 24.57 -40.85
CA ASP A 385 -13.15 23.71 -41.95
C ASP A 385 -13.78 22.40 -41.46
N ALA A 386 -13.22 21.81 -40.40
CA ALA A 386 -13.79 20.61 -39.77
C ALA A 386 -15.20 20.89 -39.23
N LEU A 387 -15.39 22.00 -38.50
CA LEU A 387 -16.71 22.40 -37.98
C LEU A 387 -17.74 22.56 -39.10
N TYR A 388 -17.38 23.20 -40.21
CA TYR A 388 -18.28 23.37 -41.36
C TYR A 388 -18.60 22.04 -42.05
N LYS A 389 -17.59 21.20 -42.31
CA LYS A 389 -17.77 19.91 -42.99
C LYS A 389 -18.64 18.95 -42.18
N LEU A 390 -18.46 18.94 -40.85
CA LEU A 390 -19.24 18.10 -39.95
C LEU A 390 -20.65 18.65 -39.70
N GLY A 391 -20.96 19.87 -40.13
CA GLY A 391 -22.29 20.45 -39.98
C GLY A 391 -22.66 20.78 -38.53
N VAL A 392 -21.66 21.14 -37.71
CA VAL A 392 -21.83 21.43 -36.28
C VAL A 392 -22.82 22.57 -36.09
N ARG A 393 -23.71 22.42 -35.10
CA ARG A 393 -24.72 23.42 -34.70
C ARG A 393 -24.51 23.94 -33.29
N LYS A 394 -23.83 23.14 -32.46
CA LYS A 394 -23.57 23.44 -31.05
C LYS A 394 -22.11 23.16 -30.70
N ILE A 395 -21.45 24.14 -30.12
CA ILE A 395 -20.08 24.04 -29.63
C ILE A 395 -20.09 23.98 -28.10
N HIS A 396 -19.42 22.99 -27.54
CA HIS A 396 -19.05 22.93 -26.14
C HIS A 396 -17.61 23.42 -26.02
N LEU A 397 -17.44 24.70 -25.66
CA LEU A 397 -16.13 25.37 -25.61
C LEU A 397 -15.53 25.24 -24.21
N VAL A 398 -14.44 24.51 -24.08
CA VAL A 398 -13.68 24.30 -22.85
C VAL A 398 -12.48 25.25 -22.85
N ASP A 399 -12.57 26.30 -22.04
CA ASP A 399 -11.61 27.40 -21.94
C ASP A 399 -11.28 27.65 -20.45
N VAL A 400 -10.69 26.64 -19.80
CA VAL A 400 -10.33 26.74 -18.37
C VAL A 400 -9.43 27.96 -18.18
N GLY A 401 -9.71 28.79 -17.18
CA GLY A 401 -8.92 30.00 -16.92
C GLY A 401 -9.22 31.20 -17.83
N LYS A 402 -10.15 31.07 -18.80
CA LYS A 402 -10.62 32.15 -19.68
C LYS A 402 -9.49 32.78 -20.51
N HIS A 403 -8.75 31.93 -21.23
CA HIS A 403 -7.62 32.37 -22.07
C HIS A 403 -8.04 32.78 -23.48
N LEU A 404 -9.21 32.36 -23.96
CA LEU A 404 -9.67 32.65 -25.31
C LEU A 404 -9.99 34.15 -25.52
N SER A 405 -9.44 34.72 -26.57
CA SER A 405 -9.75 36.10 -26.99
C SER A 405 -11.21 36.26 -27.46
N ASP A 406 -11.79 37.42 -27.19
CA ASP A 406 -13.16 37.76 -27.63
C ASP A 406 -13.33 37.69 -29.16
N LYS A 407 -12.24 37.94 -29.90
CA LYS A 407 -12.21 37.79 -31.36
C LYS A 407 -12.48 36.35 -31.78
N VAL A 408 -11.71 35.39 -31.27
CA VAL A 408 -11.87 33.96 -31.61
C VAL A 408 -13.21 33.44 -31.14
N LYS A 409 -13.66 33.85 -29.94
CA LYS A 409 -14.99 33.52 -29.43
C LYS A 409 -16.11 33.99 -30.35
N SER A 410 -15.99 35.21 -30.90
CA SER A 410 -16.95 35.77 -31.84
C SER A 410 -16.94 35.02 -33.19
N GLU A 411 -15.76 34.63 -33.67
CA GLU A 411 -15.61 33.81 -34.88
C GLU A 411 -16.31 32.45 -34.71
N LEU A 412 -16.10 31.76 -33.58
CA LEU A 412 -16.79 30.51 -33.27
C LEU A 412 -18.31 30.70 -33.14
N ALA A 413 -18.77 31.82 -32.57
CA ALA A 413 -20.18 32.12 -32.40
C ALA A 413 -20.88 32.42 -33.73
N GLY A 414 -20.11 32.90 -34.72
CA GLY A 414 -20.58 33.05 -36.10
C GLY A 414 -20.80 31.70 -36.82
N ILE A 415 -20.16 30.63 -36.34
CA ILE A 415 -20.31 29.26 -36.89
C ILE A 415 -21.48 28.53 -36.22
N SER A 416 -21.58 28.60 -34.88
CA SER A 416 -22.49 27.76 -34.10
C SER A 416 -22.83 28.32 -32.73
N LYS A 417 -23.89 27.79 -32.10
CA LYS A 417 -24.25 28.16 -30.72
C LYS A 417 -23.21 27.63 -29.74
N ILE A 418 -22.68 28.48 -28.87
CA ILE A 418 -21.63 28.09 -27.90
C ILE A 418 -22.22 27.91 -26.49
N LYS A 419 -21.83 26.82 -25.82
CA LYS A 419 -21.85 26.68 -24.35
C LYS A 419 -20.39 26.70 -23.87
N VAL A 420 -20.03 27.63 -22.99
CA VAL A 420 -18.65 27.81 -22.52
C VAL A 420 -18.47 27.24 -21.11
N TYR A 421 -17.30 26.66 -20.86
CA TYR A 421 -16.84 26.19 -19.56
C TYR A 421 -15.53 26.90 -19.23
N TYR A 422 -15.52 27.68 -18.14
CA TYR A 422 -14.35 28.45 -17.70
C TYR A 422 -13.67 27.85 -16.46
N LYS A 423 -14.37 26.97 -15.74
CA LYS A 423 -14.00 26.42 -14.45
C LYS A 423 -14.11 24.91 -14.49
N LEU A 424 -13.17 24.22 -13.85
CA LEU A 424 -13.15 22.76 -13.79
C LEU A 424 -14.36 22.22 -13.03
N GLU A 425 -14.79 22.90 -11.97
CA GLU A 425 -15.95 22.51 -11.16
C GLU A 425 -17.25 22.48 -11.98
N ASP A 426 -17.41 23.40 -12.94
CA ASP A 426 -18.57 23.42 -13.84
C ASP A 426 -18.55 22.23 -14.82
N ILE A 427 -17.35 21.79 -15.22
CA ILE A 427 -17.15 20.64 -16.09
C ILE A 427 -17.41 19.35 -15.32
N TYR A 428 -16.81 19.21 -14.13
CA TYR A 428 -17.01 18.07 -13.24
C TYR A 428 -18.48 17.87 -12.90
N ARG A 429 -19.20 18.94 -12.53
CA ARG A 429 -20.65 18.88 -12.29
C ARG A 429 -21.43 18.52 -13.54
N THR A 430 -21.02 19.03 -14.72
CA THR A 430 -21.66 18.63 -15.97
C THR A 430 -21.46 17.15 -16.27
N ILE A 431 -20.29 16.59 -15.99
CA ILE A 431 -20.02 15.15 -16.16
C ILE A 431 -20.90 14.36 -15.19
N LEU A 432 -20.84 14.69 -13.90
CA LEU A 432 -21.65 14.08 -12.84
C LEU A 432 -23.15 14.11 -13.15
N ASP A 433 -23.69 15.25 -13.59
CA ASP A 433 -25.11 15.40 -13.93
C ASP A 433 -25.51 14.61 -15.19
N ARG A 434 -24.56 14.30 -16.07
CA ARG A 434 -24.82 13.61 -17.33
C ARG A 434 -24.68 12.10 -17.23
N THR A 435 -23.73 11.64 -16.42
CA THR A 435 -23.43 10.21 -16.28
C THR A 435 -24.04 9.61 -15.02
N GLU A 436 -24.44 10.47 -14.06
CA GLU A 436 -24.89 10.11 -12.71
C GLU A 436 -23.84 9.31 -11.90
N GLN A 437 -22.63 9.14 -12.45
CA GLN A 437 -21.50 8.44 -11.84
C GLN A 437 -20.71 9.38 -10.94
N ASN A 438 -20.30 8.87 -9.77
CA ASN A 438 -19.45 9.59 -8.83
C ASN A 438 -18.04 9.01 -8.72
N ASP A 439 -17.62 8.19 -9.69
CA ASP A 439 -16.25 7.73 -9.82
C ASP A 439 -15.29 8.89 -10.14
N ILE A 440 -14.02 8.75 -9.79
CA ILE A 440 -13.00 9.79 -9.97
C ILE A 440 -11.70 9.15 -10.49
N VAL A 441 -11.05 9.82 -11.45
CA VAL A 441 -9.68 9.49 -11.85
C VAL A 441 -8.73 10.60 -11.39
N PHE A 442 -7.77 10.30 -10.53
CA PHE A 442 -6.69 11.22 -10.18
C PHE A 442 -5.47 11.05 -11.11
N THR A 443 -4.85 12.17 -11.48
CA THR A 443 -3.57 12.18 -12.20
C THR A 443 -2.79 13.47 -11.90
N THR A 444 -1.61 13.63 -12.50
CA THR A 444 -0.78 14.84 -12.38
C THR A 444 -0.28 15.31 -13.75
N ILE A 445 0.07 16.59 -13.85
CA ILE A 445 0.81 17.17 -14.99
C ILE A 445 2.32 17.02 -14.85
N ASP A 446 2.80 16.34 -13.81
CA ASP A 446 4.21 16.00 -13.72
C ASP A 446 4.60 14.94 -14.77
N PRO A 447 5.78 15.11 -15.40
CA PRO A 447 6.35 14.08 -16.26
C PRO A 447 6.74 12.86 -15.43
N TRP A 448 6.75 11.70 -16.07
CA TRP A 448 7.15 10.46 -15.41
C TRP A 448 8.55 10.55 -14.81
N THR A 449 8.61 10.36 -13.50
CA THR A 449 9.86 10.16 -12.74
C THR A 449 10.32 8.70 -12.87
N TYR A 450 11.38 8.47 -13.65
CA TYR A 450 11.95 7.14 -13.82
C TYR A 450 12.84 6.75 -12.64
N TRP A 451 12.98 5.44 -12.40
CA TRP A 451 13.80 4.86 -11.34
C TRP A 451 14.53 3.60 -11.81
N TYR A 452 15.57 3.20 -11.08
CA TYR A 452 16.31 1.97 -11.36
C TYR A 452 15.90 0.86 -10.40
N ALA A 453 15.40 -0.26 -10.94
CA ALA A 453 14.93 -1.40 -10.15
C ALA A 453 16.02 -1.95 -9.20
N GLU A 454 17.19 -2.33 -9.69
CA GLU A 454 18.10 -3.22 -8.94
C GLU A 454 18.89 -2.60 -7.78
N LYS A 455 18.87 -1.27 -7.55
CA LYS A 455 19.82 -0.67 -6.56
C LYS A 455 19.31 0.40 -5.62
N THR A 456 18.21 1.10 -5.93
CA THR A 456 17.88 2.27 -5.09
C THR A 456 16.42 2.44 -4.74
N ASN A 457 15.45 1.83 -5.45
CA ASN A 457 14.01 2.14 -5.31
C ASN A 457 13.80 3.62 -4.95
N ARG A 458 14.40 4.50 -5.77
CA ARG A 458 14.42 5.96 -5.59
C ARG A 458 14.33 6.62 -6.96
N PRO A 459 13.81 7.86 -7.02
CA PRO A 459 13.86 8.69 -8.23
C PRO A 459 15.27 8.75 -8.83
N ALA A 460 15.37 8.69 -10.15
CA ALA A 460 16.62 8.84 -10.90
C ALA A 460 16.61 10.09 -11.80
N GLY A 461 15.43 10.48 -12.29
CA GLY A 461 15.22 11.72 -13.04
C GLY A 461 13.83 11.72 -13.67
N GLU A 462 13.55 12.76 -14.46
CA GLU A 462 12.26 12.92 -15.15
C GLU A 462 12.39 12.70 -16.64
N LYS A 463 11.35 12.13 -17.25
CA LYS A 463 11.24 12.01 -18.70
C LYS A 463 10.34 13.11 -19.26
N GLU A 464 10.96 14.17 -19.80
CA GLU A 464 10.25 15.30 -20.39
C GLU A 464 9.12 14.85 -21.33
N LYS A 465 7.93 15.45 -21.17
CA LYS A 465 6.71 15.18 -21.95
C LYS A 465 6.08 13.79 -21.79
N ALA A 466 6.58 12.95 -20.88
CA ALA A 466 5.97 11.67 -20.57
C ALA A 466 4.88 11.82 -19.51
N PHE A 467 3.72 12.36 -19.90
CA PHE A 467 2.61 12.63 -18.98
C PHE A 467 1.59 11.49 -18.89
N TYR A 468 0.91 11.38 -17.73
CA TYR A 468 -0.17 10.42 -17.51
C TYR A 468 -1.56 10.92 -17.92
N ILE A 469 -1.69 12.19 -18.29
CA ILE A 469 -2.97 12.81 -18.66
C ILE A 469 -3.70 12.09 -19.81
N GLY A 470 -2.95 11.54 -20.77
CA GLY A 470 -3.50 10.76 -21.90
C GLY A 470 -4.15 9.45 -21.44
N PRO A 471 -3.40 8.53 -20.80
CA PRO A 471 -3.99 7.32 -20.23
C PRO A 471 -5.11 7.60 -19.21
N ALA A 472 -4.96 8.63 -18.36
CA ALA A 472 -5.99 9.04 -17.40
C ALA A 472 -7.28 9.49 -18.09
N SER A 473 -7.15 10.31 -19.14
CA SER A 473 -8.27 10.78 -19.96
C SER A 473 -9.00 9.61 -20.64
N TYR A 474 -8.25 8.62 -21.13
CA TYR A 474 -8.86 7.48 -21.81
C TYR A 474 -9.72 6.61 -20.87
N ILE A 475 -9.20 6.25 -19.69
CA ILE A 475 -9.98 5.48 -18.71
C ILE A 475 -11.18 6.28 -18.20
N ALA A 476 -11.00 7.58 -17.94
CA ALA A 476 -12.07 8.46 -17.50
C ALA A 476 -13.18 8.62 -18.56
N ALA A 477 -12.79 8.80 -19.82
CA ALA A 477 -13.71 8.88 -20.95
C ALA A 477 -14.48 7.57 -21.17
N HIS A 478 -13.88 6.41 -20.88
CA HIS A 478 -14.55 5.11 -20.95
C HIS A 478 -15.59 4.95 -19.83
N HIS A 479 -15.27 5.34 -18.60
CA HIS A 479 -16.17 5.22 -17.46
C HIS A 479 -17.16 6.38 -17.29
N GLY A 480 -16.98 7.48 -18.04
CA GLY A 480 -17.86 8.65 -17.95
C GLY A 480 -17.68 9.42 -16.65
N CYS A 481 -16.44 9.53 -16.17
CA CYS A 481 -16.07 10.24 -14.95
C CYS A 481 -15.03 11.33 -15.24
N PRO A 482 -14.88 12.36 -14.37
CA PRO A 482 -13.88 13.41 -14.55
C PRO A 482 -12.46 12.96 -14.20
N VAL A 483 -11.48 13.72 -14.69
CA VAL A 483 -10.08 13.61 -14.29
C VAL A 483 -9.72 14.76 -13.35
N PHE A 484 -9.41 14.41 -12.12
CA PHE A 484 -8.93 15.34 -11.11
C PHE A 484 -7.40 15.40 -11.22
N ILE A 485 -6.92 16.36 -12.01
CA ILE A 485 -5.50 16.70 -12.08
C ILE A 485 -5.14 17.38 -10.75
N VAL A 486 -4.36 16.70 -9.91
CA VAL A 486 -4.12 17.14 -8.52
C VAL A 486 -3.50 18.53 -8.44
N ASP A 487 -2.64 18.86 -9.40
CA ASP A 487 -1.90 20.12 -9.45
C ASP A 487 -2.82 21.33 -9.70
N MET A 488 -3.99 21.10 -10.30
CA MET A 488 -4.91 22.17 -10.70
C MET A 488 -5.76 22.71 -9.54
N HIS A 489 -5.75 22.04 -8.38
CA HIS A 489 -6.61 22.35 -7.24
C HIS A 489 -5.75 22.56 -5.99
N PRO A 490 -5.82 23.72 -5.30
CA PRO A 490 -5.04 23.97 -4.09
C PRO A 490 -5.24 22.90 -3.00
N GLN A 491 -6.46 22.39 -2.84
CA GLN A 491 -6.75 21.33 -1.86
C GLN A 491 -6.03 20.02 -2.14
N LEU A 492 -5.94 19.62 -3.41
CA LEU A 492 -5.33 18.36 -3.83
C LEU A 492 -3.80 18.51 -3.95
N SER A 493 -3.34 19.59 -4.58
CA SER A 493 -1.91 19.87 -4.75
C SER A 493 -1.20 20.02 -3.42
N SER A 494 -1.82 20.63 -2.38
CA SER A 494 -1.20 20.69 -1.05
C SER A 494 -1.23 19.34 -0.34
N ALA A 495 -2.30 18.55 -0.49
CA ALA A 495 -2.44 17.24 0.14
C ALA A 495 -1.43 16.22 -0.41
N VAL A 496 -1.18 16.22 -1.74
CA VAL A 496 -0.30 15.24 -2.39
C VAL A 496 1.18 15.42 -1.99
N VAL A 497 1.59 16.62 -1.54
CA VAL A 497 2.98 16.92 -1.17
C VAL A 497 3.51 15.92 -0.15
N TRP A 498 2.79 15.68 0.96
CA TRP A 498 3.26 14.74 1.98
C TRP A 498 3.43 13.32 1.40
N HIS A 499 2.49 12.88 0.56
CA HIS A 499 2.54 11.56 -0.07
C HIS A 499 3.77 11.41 -0.97
N ASN A 500 4.06 12.44 -1.78
CA ASN A 500 5.20 12.49 -2.69
C ASN A 500 6.53 12.54 -1.93
N GLU A 501 6.67 13.47 -0.99
CA GLU A 501 7.87 13.64 -0.18
C GLU A 501 8.19 12.41 0.67
N PHE A 502 7.18 11.85 1.35
CA PHE A 502 7.32 10.61 2.11
C PHE A 502 7.82 9.48 1.21
N TRP A 503 7.15 9.25 0.07
CA TRP A 503 7.48 8.11 -0.78
C TRP A 503 8.85 8.25 -1.45
N ARG A 504 9.20 9.45 -1.93
CA ARG A 504 10.51 9.75 -2.53
C ARG A 504 11.64 9.52 -1.54
N LYS A 505 11.46 9.93 -0.28
CA LYS A 505 12.47 9.80 0.78
C LYS A 505 12.59 8.38 1.31
N TYR A 506 11.48 7.67 1.47
CA TYR A 506 11.43 6.44 2.26
C TYR A 506 11.04 5.16 1.52
N SER A 507 10.63 5.19 0.25
CA SER A 507 10.27 3.98 -0.53
C SER A 507 11.34 2.87 -0.52
N SER A 508 12.62 3.25 -0.55
CA SER A 508 13.78 2.34 -0.43
C SER A 508 14.04 1.81 0.99
N LYS A 509 13.39 2.39 2.00
CA LYS A 509 13.53 2.11 3.44
C LYS A 509 12.14 1.92 4.09
N ARG A 510 11.16 1.44 3.32
CA ARG A 510 9.75 1.32 3.74
C ARG A 510 9.52 0.40 4.95
N THR A 511 10.52 -0.42 5.25
CA THR A 511 10.59 -1.29 6.42
C THR A 511 11.05 -0.55 7.68
N ASP A 512 11.81 0.53 7.52
CA ASP A 512 12.33 1.34 8.62
C ASP A 512 11.44 2.55 8.91
N TYR A 513 10.70 3.03 7.90
CA TYR A 513 9.81 4.18 7.97
C TYR A 513 8.44 3.82 7.42
N GLU A 514 7.46 3.82 8.31
CA GLU A 514 6.05 3.57 7.98
C GLU A 514 5.33 4.91 7.78
N PRO A 515 4.38 5.01 6.83
CA PRO A 515 3.60 6.23 6.63
C PRO A 515 2.84 6.59 7.92
N GLU A 516 3.02 7.81 8.39
CA GLU A 516 2.36 8.30 9.60
C GLU A 516 0.84 8.42 9.42
N VAL A 517 0.09 8.05 10.46
CA VAL A 517 -1.37 7.88 10.38
C VAL A 517 -2.09 9.22 10.40
N ALA A 518 -1.59 10.20 11.18
CA ALA A 518 -2.20 11.52 11.24
C ALA A 518 -2.10 12.25 9.89
N GLU A 519 -0.96 12.16 9.22
CA GLU A 519 -0.72 12.78 7.92
C GLU A 519 -1.70 12.20 6.88
N MET A 520 -1.81 10.87 6.80
CA MET A 520 -2.81 10.20 5.95
C MET A 520 -4.25 10.63 6.28
N TYR A 521 -4.57 10.78 7.57
CA TYR A 521 -5.90 11.21 8.00
C TYR A 521 -6.19 12.66 7.60
N LEU A 522 -5.25 13.57 7.80
CA LEU A 522 -5.41 15.01 7.52
C LEU A 522 -5.46 15.28 6.02
N THR A 523 -4.55 14.70 5.24
CA THR A 523 -4.57 14.81 3.77
C THR A 523 -5.79 14.13 3.19
N GLY A 524 -6.15 12.92 3.67
CA GLY A 524 -7.36 12.21 3.26
C GLY A 524 -8.64 12.98 3.55
N LYS A 525 -8.77 13.58 4.75
CA LYS A 525 -9.90 14.46 5.12
C LYS A 525 -9.98 15.65 4.16
N ARG A 526 -8.86 16.30 3.86
CA ARG A 526 -8.81 17.44 2.93
C ARG A 526 -9.26 17.07 1.51
N VAL A 527 -8.82 15.92 0.98
CA VAL A 527 -9.27 15.42 -0.32
C VAL A 527 -10.77 15.13 -0.29
N TYR A 528 -11.26 14.47 0.76
CA TYR A 528 -12.68 14.14 0.89
C TYR A 528 -13.59 15.36 1.04
N ASP A 529 -13.17 16.36 1.81
CA ASP A 529 -13.91 17.60 1.94
C ASP A 529 -14.05 18.29 0.57
N PHE A 530 -12.98 18.31 -0.23
CA PHE A 530 -13.02 18.86 -1.61
C PHE A 530 -13.97 18.09 -2.54
N ILE A 531 -13.85 16.75 -2.65
CA ILE A 531 -14.70 15.99 -3.58
C ILE A 531 -16.18 16.01 -3.14
N LYS A 532 -16.43 16.13 -1.83
CA LYS A 532 -17.76 16.30 -1.26
C LYS A 532 -18.39 17.63 -1.63
N GLU A 533 -17.63 18.74 -1.56
CA GLU A 533 -18.11 20.06 -2.00
C GLU A 533 -18.51 20.08 -3.49
N LEU A 534 -17.91 19.20 -4.29
CA LEU A 534 -18.23 19.02 -5.70
C LEU A 534 -19.40 18.05 -5.95
N GLY A 535 -19.82 17.27 -4.95
CA GLY A 535 -20.95 16.34 -5.02
C GLY A 535 -20.60 14.89 -5.37
N PHE A 536 -19.32 14.51 -5.29
CA PHE A 536 -18.85 13.15 -5.61
C PHE A 536 -18.88 12.19 -4.40
N ASP A 537 -18.82 12.70 -3.17
CA ASP A 537 -19.08 11.90 -1.95
C ASP A 537 -20.61 11.65 -1.84
N LYS A 538 -21.05 10.45 -2.21
CA LYS A 538 -22.46 10.01 -2.20
C LYS A 538 -22.64 8.81 -1.26
N GLU A 539 -23.89 8.40 -1.03
CA GLU A 539 -24.17 7.16 -0.31
C GLU A 539 -23.56 5.95 -1.04
N GLY A 540 -22.72 5.19 -0.35
CA GLY A 540 -21.97 4.06 -0.91
C GLY A 540 -20.46 4.28 -0.82
N MET A 541 -19.71 3.58 -1.67
CA MET A 541 -18.26 3.78 -1.86
C MET A 541 -18.04 4.11 -3.33
N GLU A 542 -17.48 5.28 -3.63
CA GLU A 542 -17.03 5.63 -4.98
C GLU A 542 -15.81 4.81 -5.42
N SER A 543 -15.66 4.62 -6.73
CA SER A 543 -14.43 4.07 -7.30
C SER A 543 -13.46 5.22 -7.56
N ILE A 544 -12.24 5.11 -7.02
CA ILE A 544 -11.18 6.11 -7.22
C ILE A 544 -10.02 5.42 -7.92
N ILE A 545 -9.58 5.94 -9.06
CA ILE A 545 -8.42 5.41 -9.78
C ILE A 545 -7.31 6.44 -9.84
N THR A 546 -6.13 6.10 -9.34
CA THR A 546 -4.91 6.87 -9.54
C THR A 546 -4.19 6.41 -10.81
N VAL A 547 -3.96 7.32 -11.76
CA VAL A 547 -3.14 7.06 -12.96
C VAL A 547 -1.90 7.95 -12.89
N ALA A 548 -0.85 7.42 -12.27
CA ALA A 548 0.43 8.10 -12.08
C ALA A 548 1.52 7.12 -11.63
N GLY A 549 2.78 7.47 -11.90
CA GLY A 549 3.92 6.74 -11.40
C GLY A 549 4.06 6.86 -9.89
N GLN A 550 4.78 5.92 -9.27
CA GLN A 550 4.87 5.83 -7.82
C GLN A 550 5.56 7.05 -7.15
N TYR A 551 6.35 7.82 -7.90
CA TYR A 551 7.00 9.05 -7.39
C TYR A 551 6.32 10.33 -7.84
N ASP A 552 5.39 10.23 -8.79
CA ASP A 552 4.63 11.36 -9.33
C ASP A 552 3.37 11.58 -8.47
N ILE A 553 2.73 10.48 -8.03
CA ILE A 553 1.78 10.46 -6.90
C ILE A 553 2.17 9.30 -5.98
N GLY A 554 2.62 9.59 -4.76
CA GLY A 554 3.11 8.62 -3.78
C GLY A 554 2.11 7.52 -3.44
N ILE A 555 2.57 6.29 -3.17
CA ILE A 555 1.70 5.12 -2.91
C ILE A 555 0.85 5.29 -1.62
N SER A 556 1.29 6.13 -0.68
CA SER A 556 0.47 6.45 0.50
C SER A 556 -0.80 7.21 0.15
N TRP A 557 -0.89 7.86 -1.02
CA TRP A 557 -2.11 8.53 -1.50
C TRP A 557 -3.28 7.56 -1.56
N ASP A 558 -3.10 6.38 -2.15
CA ASP A 558 -4.20 5.42 -2.29
C ASP A 558 -4.62 4.80 -0.96
N ARG A 559 -3.78 4.90 0.09
CA ARG A 559 -4.06 4.35 1.42
C ARG A 559 -4.99 5.20 2.25
N VAL A 560 -5.31 6.43 1.84
CA VAL A 560 -6.23 7.30 2.58
C VAL A 560 -7.71 7.02 2.27
N PHE A 561 -7.97 6.32 1.17
CA PHE A 561 -9.32 6.07 0.65
C PHE A 561 -10.03 4.79 1.17
N PRO A 562 -9.35 3.66 1.50
CA PRO A 562 -10.02 2.46 1.94
C PRO A 562 -10.93 2.68 3.15
N GLY A 563 -12.15 2.15 3.08
CA GLY A 563 -13.20 2.37 4.07
C GLY A 563 -14.13 3.55 3.76
N LYS A 564 -13.75 4.42 2.81
CA LYS A 564 -14.62 5.45 2.24
C LYS A 564 -14.85 5.26 0.74
N ALA A 565 -13.81 4.90 -0.01
CA ALA A 565 -13.86 4.55 -1.42
C ALA A 565 -13.20 3.19 -1.69
N THR A 566 -13.36 2.72 -2.92
CA THR A 566 -12.64 1.59 -3.50
C THR A 566 -11.50 2.12 -4.38
N PRO A 567 -10.26 2.26 -3.84
CA PRO A 567 -9.16 2.78 -4.63
C PRO A 567 -8.52 1.72 -5.54
N GLY A 568 -8.06 2.16 -6.71
CA GLY A 568 -7.23 1.42 -7.64
C GLY A 568 -6.11 2.29 -8.22
N ARG A 569 -5.08 1.67 -8.82
CA ARG A 569 -3.96 2.40 -9.42
C ARG A 569 -3.46 1.74 -10.71
N PHE A 570 -3.15 2.56 -11.70
CA PHE A 570 -2.27 2.21 -12.81
C PHE A 570 -0.92 2.92 -12.65
N LEU A 571 0.16 2.14 -12.60
CA LEU A 571 1.53 2.64 -12.42
C LEU A 571 2.48 2.02 -13.43
N GLY A 572 3.59 2.70 -13.70
CA GLY A 572 4.59 2.32 -14.69
C GLY A 572 5.01 3.53 -15.50
N THR A 573 5.56 3.34 -16.69
CA THR A 573 5.66 4.46 -17.64
C THR A 573 4.26 4.86 -18.14
N PRO A 574 4.04 6.05 -18.69
CA PRO A 574 2.78 6.39 -19.35
C PRO A 574 2.39 5.43 -20.48
N VAL A 575 3.37 4.78 -21.12
CA VAL A 575 3.09 3.74 -22.13
C VAL A 575 2.61 2.45 -21.46
N ASP A 576 3.18 2.09 -20.31
CA ASP A 576 2.73 0.94 -19.52
C ASP A 576 1.31 1.11 -19.03
N THR A 577 1.00 2.28 -18.47
CA THR A 577 -0.35 2.59 -18.01
C THR A 577 -1.33 2.60 -19.19
N ALA A 578 -0.95 3.13 -20.35
CA ALA A 578 -1.80 3.15 -21.53
C ALA A 578 -2.20 1.74 -21.99
N TYR A 579 -1.27 0.80 -22.21
CA TYR A 579 -1.66 -0.55 -22.65
C TYR A 579 -2.33 -1.35 -21.52
N ALA A 580 -1.97 -1.12 -20.25
CA ALA A 580 -2.65 -1.79 -19.13
C ALA A 580 -4.11 -1.34 -19.00
N ILE A 581 -4.38 -0.04 -19.19
CA ILE A 581 -5.73 0.51 -19.26
C ILE A 581 -6.46 -0.05 -20.49
N CYS A 582 -5.84 -0.07 -21.67
CA CYS A 582 -6.44 -0.70 -22.86
C CYS A 582 -6.82 -2.16 -22.58
N ARG A 583 -5.92 -2.94 -21.96
CA ARG A 583 -6.23 -4.33 -21.61
C ARG A 583 -7.41 -4.43 -20.63
N ASN A 584 -7.52 -3.52 -19.67
CA ASN A 584 -8.64 -3.47 -18.72
C ASN A 584 -9.97 -3.12 -19.39
N VAL A 585 -9.99 -2.04 -20.20
CA VAL A 585 -11.16 -1.60 -20.98
C VAL A 585 -11.64 -2.69 -21.93
N PHE A 586 -10.72 -3.42 -22.56
CA PHE A 586 -11.04 -4.50 -23.49
C PHE A 586 -11.24 -5.85 -22.81
N TYR A 587 -10.98 -5.97 -21.49
CA TYR A 587 -11.05 -7.24 -20.76
C TYR A 587 -12.37 -8.00 -20.94
N PRO A 588 -13.56 -7.36 -21.02
CA PRO A 588 -14.80 -8.06 -21.32
C PRO A 588 -14.79 -8.85 -22.62
N ALA A 589 -13.96 -8.47 -23.60
CA ALA A 589 -13.71 -9.24 -24.82
C ALA A 589 -12.53 -10.20 -24.65
N LEU A 590 -11.41 -9.72 -24.08
CA LEU A 590 -10.16 -10.49 -23.97
C LEU A 590 -10.30 -11.73 -23.09
N ILE A 591 -11.21 -11.74 -22.11
CA ILE A 591 -11.44 -12.91 -21.27
C ILE A 591 -11.81 -14.15 -22.10
N PHE A 592 -12.51 -13.97 -23.23
CA PHE A 592 -12.94 -15.06 -24.13
C PHE A 592 -11.83 -15.73 -24.92
N VAL A 593 -10.63 -15.14 -24.97
CA VAL A 593 -9.45 -15.79 -25.57
C VAL A 593 -8.55 -16.44 -24.55
N ASN A 594 -8.84 -16.29 -23.25
CA ASN A 594 -8.11 -16.98 -22.20
C ASN A 594 -8.36 -18.50 -22.32
N PRO A 595 -7.30 -19.33 -22.46
CA PRO A 595 -7.46 -20.79 -22.55
C PRO A 595 -8.24 -21.40 -21.39
N ALA A 596 -8.23 -20.76 -20.22
CA ALA A 596 -8.98 -21.19 -19.04
C ALA A 596 -10.51 -21.20 -19.24
N LEU A 597 -11.04 -20.55 -20.29
CA LEU A 597 -12.45 -20.59 -20.65
C LEU A 597 -12.83 -21.74 -21.61
N ASP A 598 -11.92 -22.63 -22.00
CA ASP A 598 -12.29 -23.81 -22.78
C ASP A 598 -13.32 -24.65 -21.99
N PRO A 599 -14.54 -24.88 -22.52
CA PRO A 599 -15.56 -25.67 -21.83
C PRO A 599 -15.15 -27.13 -21.61
N ASN A 600 -14.17 -27.63 -22.37
CA ASN A 600 -13.59 -28.95 -22.15
C ASN A 600 -12.55 -28.95 -21.02
N GLY A 601 -12.06 -27.77 -20.61
CA GLY A 601 -11.02 -27.58 -19.61
C GLY A 601 -9.60 -27.75 -20.14
N ILE A 602 -8.64 -27.24 -19.37
CA ILE A 602 -7.20 -27.23 -19.68
C ILE A 602 -6.39 -28.07 -18.68
N TYR A 603 -5.17 -28.46 -19.06
CA TYR A 603 -4.26 -29.22 -18.21
C TYR A 603 -3.31 -28.29 -17.44
N LEU A 604 -3.37 -28.35 -16.12
CA LEU A 604 -2.54 -27.56 -15.20
C LEU A 604 -1.86 -28.47 -14.18
N ILE A 605 -0.74 -28.02 -13.62
CA ILE A 605 0.09 -28.75 -12.67
C ILE A 605 -0.51 -28.61 -11.27
N ASN A 606 -1.19 -29.65 -10.79
CA ASN A 606 -1.76 -29.66 -9.47
C ASN A 606 -0.75 -30.15 -8.43
N GLY A 607 -0.80 -29.57 -7.24
CA GLY A 607 0.09 -29.87 -6.15
C GLY A 607 -0.18 -31.25 -5.53
N SER A 608 0.87 -31.84 -4.97
CA SER A 608 0.81 -33.12 -4.28
C SER A 608 0.01 -33.04 -2.99
N LYS A 609 -0.50 -34.18 -2.53
CA LYS A 609 -1.11 -34.36 -1.21
C LYS A 609 -0.27 -35.32 -0.38
N SER A 610 -0.03 -34.96 0.87
CA SER A 610 0.70 -35.73 1.85
C SER A 610 0.04 -35.73 3.22
N GLU A 611 0.34 -36.78 3.99
CA GLU A 611 -0.07 -37.00 5.39
C GLU A 611 1.12 -37.53 6.22
N ARG A 612 0.95 -37.58 7.54
CA ARG A 612 1.94 -38.19 8.46
C ARG A 612 1.53 -39.59 8.88
N ARG A 613 2.47 -40.54 8.82
CA ARG A 613 2.33 -41.93 9.29
C ARG A 613 3.47 -42.35 10.21
N PHE A 614 3.25 -43.39 11.02
CA PHE A 614 4.32 -43.95 11.85
C PHE A 614 5.48 -44.54 11.02
N PRO A 615 6.77 -44.31 11.38
CA PRO A 615 7.22 -43.37 12.41
C PRO A 615 6.98 -41.92 11.94
N TRP A 616 6.19 -41.16 12.70
CA TRP A 616 5.67 -39.85 12.30
C TRP A 616 6.74 -38.76 12.32
N TRP A 617 7.83 -39.00 13.04
CA TRP A 617 9.05 -38.22 13.02
C TRP A 617 9.92 -38.59 11.81
N SER A 618 10.82 -37.67 11.43
CA SER A 618 11.74 -37.77 10.29
C SER A 618 11.07 -37.71 8.90
N GLY A 619 11.90 -37.64 7.85
CA GLY A 619 11.41 -37.68 6.48
C GLY A 619 10.71 -38.99 6.11
N ALA A 620 10.96 -40.11 6.82
CA ALA A 620 10.28 -41.38 6.57
C ALA A 620 8.78 -41.38 6.95
N GLY A 621 8.39 -40.49 7.86
CA GLY A 621 7.02 -40.34 8.34
C GLY A 621 6.09 -39.58 7.39
N LEU A 622 6.64 -38.79 6.46
CA LEU A 622 5.84 -38.13 5.43
C LEU A 622 5.48 -39.14 4.34
N ARG A 623 4.19 -39.32 4.09
CA ARG A 623 3.65 -40.13 3.00
C ARG A 623 2.96 -39.22 1.99
N ILE A 624 3.49 -39.17 0.78
CA ILE A 624 2.79 -38.59 -0.37
C ILE A 624 1.71 -39.60 -0.79
N ILE A 625 0.45 -39.17 -0.72
CA ILE A 625 -0.73 -39.98 -1.08
C ILE A 625 -1.25 -39.64 -2.48
N LYS A 626 -0.84 -38.48 -3.00
CA LYS A 626 -1.06 -38.05 -4.38
C LYS A 626 0.16 -37.26 -4.82
N GLU A 627 0.85 -37.72 -5.86
CA GLU A 627 1.96 -36.98 -6.44
C GLU A 627 1.47 -35.71 -7.14
N SER A 628 2.34 -34.70 -7.26
CA SER A 628 2.06 -33.53 -8.08
C SER A 628 2.11 -33.93 -9.55
N GLY A 629 1.24 -33.37 -10.37
CA GLY A 629 1.17 -33.71 -11.79
C GLY A 629 0.05 -32.98 -12.51
N GLU A 630 0.01 -33.19 -13.82
CA GLU A 630 -0.99 -32.54 -14.67
C GLU A 630 -2.39 -33.14 -14.46
N GLU A 631 -3.34 -32.25 -14.25
CA GLU A 631 -4.77 -32.56 -14.12
C GLU A 631 -5.59 -31.62 -14.99
N LYS A 632 -6.78 -32.09 -15.37
CA LYS A 632 -7.68 -31.32 -16.22
C LYS A 632 -8.67 -30.52 -15.37
N PHE A 633 -8.80 -29.23 -15.66
CA PHE A 633 -9.65 -28.30 -14.91
C PHE A 633 -10.50 -27.44 -15.83
N ILE A 634 -11.74 -27.18 -15.42
CA ILE A 634 -12.68 -26.31 -16.14
C ILE A 634 -12.83 -25.01 -15.36
N TYR A 635 -12.61 -23.87 -16.01
CA TYR A 635 -12.59 -22.54 -15.39
C TYR A 635 -11.67 -22.49 -14.14
N PRO A 636 -10.37 -22.83 -14.30
CA PRO A 636 -9.46 -22.96 -13.17
C PRO A 636 -9.17 -21.63 -12.48
N ILE A 637 -9.24 -21.64 -11.14
CA ILE A 637 -8.64 -20.64 -10.26
C ILE A 637 -7.36 -21.24 -9.67
N LEU A 638 -6.22 -20.62 -9.96
CA LEU A 638 -4.92 -21.01 -9.44
C LEU A 638 -4.71 -20.44 -8.04
N GLN A 639 -4.25 -21.28 -7.13
CA GLN A 639 -4.11 -20.96 -5.71
C GLN A 639 -2.72 -21.33 -5.20
N THR A 640 -2.04 -20.36 -4.58
CA THR A 640 -0.68 -20.49 -4.06
C THR A 640 -0.65 -20.09 -2.60
N PHE A 641 -0.64 -21.08 -1.70
CA PHE A 641 -0.62 -20.84 -0.26
C PHE A 641 0.71 -21.32 0.34
N VAL A 642 1.55 -20.38 0.78
CA VAL A 642 2.89 -20.69 1.31
C VAL A 642 3.12 -20.17 2.72
N SER A 643 2.56 -19.00 3.05
CA SER A 643 2.49 -18.44 4.41
C SER A 643 1.06 -17.94 4.64
N TYR A 644 0.37 -18.47 5.64
CA TYR A 644 -1.06 -18.21 5.85
C TYR A 644 -1.57 -18.66 7.23
N PRO A 645 -2.65 -18.05 7.75
CA PRO A 645 -3.33 -18.54 8.95
C PRO A 645 -4.10 -19.84 8.67
N HIS A 646 -4.15 -20.76 9.63
CA HIS A 646 -4.85 -22.03 9.48
C HIS A 646 -5.72 -22.33 10.70
N ARG A 647 -7.05 -22.25 10.51
CA ARG A 647 -8.06 -22.50 11.55
C ARG A 647 -7.80 -21.63 12.79
N PHE A 648 -7.50 -20.36 12.55
CA PHE A 648 -6.95 -19.47 13.54
C PHE A 648 -7.86 -19.35 14.77
N ASN A 649 -9.10 -18.87 14.64
CA ASN A 649 -9.94 -18.64 15.82
C ASN A 649 -10.37 -19.93 16.51
N GLU A 650 -10.51 -21.01 15.76
CA GLU A 650 -10.83 -22.32 16.34
C GLU A 650 -9.68 -22.87 17.18
N ARG A 651 -8.42 -22.68 16.78
CA ARG A 651 -7.26 -23.29 17.44
C ARG A 651 -6.53 -22.36 18.42
N VAL A 652 -6.51 -21.06 18.16
CA VAL A 652 -5.54 -20.14 18.77
C VAL A 652 -5.88 -19.72 20.19
N ALA A 653 -7.15 -19.85 20.61
CA ALA A 653 -7.61 -19.38 21.91
C ALA A 653 -6.85 -20.01 23.08
N LYS A 654 -6.43 -21.28 22.95
CA LYS A 654 -5.61 -21.95 23.96
C LYS A 654 -4.20 -21.37 24.03
N TYR A 655 -3.66 -20.93 22.89
CA TYR A 655 -2.30 -20.42 22.78
C TYR A 655 -2.17 -18.96 23.24
N TYR A 656 -2.94 -18.03 22.64
CA TYR A 656 -2.89 -16.60 22.99
C TYR A 656 -3.85 -16.21 24.13
N GLY A 657 -4.84 -17.04 24.47
CA GLY A 657 -5.85 -16.68 25.47
C GLY A 657 -6.90 -15.68 24.97
N PHE A 658 -6.98 -15.45 23.65
CA PHE A 658 -8.00 -14.64 23.00
C PHE A 658 -8.34 -15.21 21.61
N LYS A 659 -9.45 -14.73 21.02
CA LYS A 659 -9.81 -14.96 19.61
C LYS A 659 -9.81 -13.62 18.88
N TYR A 660 -9.41 -13.64 17.61
CA TYR A 660 -9.49 -12.46 16.76
C TYR A 660 -10.96 -12.07 16.57
N GLN A 661 -11.22 -10.78 16.78
CA GLN A 661 -12.51 -10.15 16.52
C GLN A 661 -12.25 -8.96 15.61
N THR A 662 -13.03 -8.86 14.55
CA THR A 662 -12.98 -7.73 13.62
C THR A 662 -13.51 -6.45 14.29
N ALA A 663 -13.27 -5.29 13.67
CA ALA A 663 -13.68 -4.00 14.22
C ALA A 663 -15.21 -3.84 14.36
N ASP A 664 -15.99 -4.56 13.55
CA ASP A 664 -17.46 -4.63 13.58
C ASP A 664 -18.00 -5.70 14.55
N GLY A 665 -17.11 -6.38 15.28
CA GLY A 665 -17.49 -7.33 16.33
C GLY A 665 -17.70 -8.77 15.86
N VAL A 666 -17.45 -9.07 14.58
CA VAL A 666 -17.51 -10.42 14.03
C VAL A 666 -16.34 -11.25 14.55
N ILE A 667 -16.64 -12.48 14.97
CA ILE A 667 -15.65 -13.49 15.32
C ILE A 667 -15.68 -14.54 14.19
N PRO A 668 -14.72 -14.49 13.25
CA PRO A 668 -14.56 -15.50 12.20
C PRO A 668 -14.61 -16.92 12.78
N GLY A 669 -15.38 -17.81 12.16
CA GLY A 669 -15.58 -19.19 12.61
C GLY A 669 -16.76 -19.39 13.58
N GLU A 670 -17.27 -18.33 14.22
CA GLU A 670 -18.27 -18.42 15.30
C GLU A 670 -19.52 -17.57 15.07
N THR A 671 -19.37 -16.36 14.56
CA THR A 671 -20.51 -15.48 14.31
C THR A 671 -21.29 -15.98 13.10
N ASN A 672 -22.61 -16.11 13.24
CA ASN A 672 -23.50 -16.43 12.13
C ASN A 672 -23.50 -15.31 11.09
N SER A 673 -23.34 -15.63 9.81
CA SER A 673 -23.45 -14.65 8.72
C SER A 673 -24.86 -14.51 8.18
N PHE A 674 -25.66 -15.58 8.27
CA PHE A 674 -26.99 -15.72 7.65
C PHE A 674 -27.00 -15.69 6.11
N GLU A 675 -25.84 -15.74 5.46
CA GLU A 675 -25.73 -15.78 4.01
C GLU A 675 -25.72 -17.22 3.48
N ALA A 676 -26.49 -17.50 2.43
CA ALA A 676 -26.60 -18.85 1.87
C ALA A 676 -25.26 -19.37 1.29
N ILE A 677 -24.41 -18.46 0.81
CA ILE A 677 -23.09 -18.81 0.29
C ILE A 677 -22.16 -19.38 1.37
N ASP A 678 -22.44 -19.11 2.65
CA ASP A 678 -21.65 -19.58 3.78
C ASP A 678 -22.13 -20.92 4.36
N ASP A 679 -23.22 -21.49 3.83
CA ASP A 679 -23.77 -22.73 4.37
C ASP A 679 -22.74 -23.87 4.28
N GLY A 680 -22.41 -24.46 5.44
CA GLY A 680 -21.46 -25.55 5.58
C GLY A 680 -19.99 -25.14 5.53
N VAL A 681 -19.67 -23.85 5.61
CA VAL A 681 -18.30 -23.33 5.53
C VAL A 681 -17.38 -23.89 6.62
N ASN A 682 -17.90 -24.12 7.82
CA ASN A 682 -17.15 -24.67 8.96
C ASN A 682 -17.38 -26.17 9.19
N LYS A 683 -18.29 -26.80 8.43
CA LYS A 683 -18.76 -28.18 8.66
C LYS A 683 -17.62 -29.20 8.74
N LYS A 684 -16.58 -29.03 7.93
CA LYS A 684 -15.40 -29.91 7.91
C LYS A 684 -14.71 -30.01 9.28
N TYR A 685 -14.78 -28.95 10.10
CA TYR A 685 -14.03 -28.82 11.35
C TYR A 685 -14.89 -28.89 12.60
N THR A 686 -16.05 -28.24 12.57
CA THR A 686 -16.95 -28.21 13.72
C THR A 686 -17.94 -29.38 13.69
N GLY A 687 -18.17 -29.98 12.52
CA GLY A 687 -19.25 -30.93 12.30
C GLY A 687 -20.64 -30.27 12.30
N GLU A 688 -20.72 -28.96 12.47
CA GLU A 688 -21.95 -28.19 12.53
C GLU A 688 -22.34 -27.67 11.14
N ASP A 689 -23.61 -27.88 10.79
CA ASP A 689 -24.23 -27.26 9.63
C ASP A 689 -24.64 -25.81 9.94
N GLY A 690 -24.66 -24.94 8.94
CA GLY A 690 -25.06 -23.55 9.08
C GLY A 690 -24.16 -22.55 8.36
N SER A 691 -24.64 -21.30 8.30
CA SER A 691 -23.98 -20.15 7.69
C SER A 691 -23.26 -19.32 8.74
N PHE A 692 -21.93 -19.40 8.74
CA PHE A 692 -21.04 -18.67 9.63
C PHE A 692 -20.12 -17.78 8.81
N TYR A 693 -19.61 -16.70 9.41
CA TYR A 693 -18.42 -16.07 8.86
C TYR A 693 -17.26 -17.09 8.85
N PRO A 694 -16.54 -17.26 7.73
CA PRO A 694 -15.48 -18.25 7.61
C PRO A 694 -14.37 -17.99 8.61
N ASP A 695 -13.82 -19.03 9.25
CA ASP A 695 -12.59 -18.88 10.05
C ASP A 695 -11.40 -18.48 9.14
N LEU A 696 -10.35 -17.91 9.73
CA LEU A 696 -9.13 -17.52 9.02
C LEU A 696 -8.33 -18.78 8.61
N THR A 697 -8.68 -19.30 7.44
CA THR A 697 -8.02 -20.44 6.79
C THR A 697 -8.11 -20.33 5.26
N PRO A 698 -7.44 -19.33 4.65
CA PRO A 698 -7.58 -19.01 3.22
C PRO A 698 -7.29 -20.21 2.32
N SER A 699 -6.35 -21.09 2.71
CA SER A 699 -6.02 -22.32 1.96
C SER A 699 -7.21 -23.24 1.70
N GLU A 700 -8.30 -23.09 2.46
CA GLU A 700 -9.50 -23.90 2.31
C GLU A 700 -10.74 -23.10 1.95
N MET A 701 -10.87 -21.89 2.52
CA MET A 701 -12.04 -21.03 2.29
C MET A 701 -12.10 -20.54 0.86
N VAL A 702 -10.96 -20.16 0.27
CA VAL A 702 -10.90 -19.74 -1.13
C VAL A 702 -11.42 -20.84 -2.05
N GLY A 703 -10.94 -22.08 -1.86
CA GLY A 703 -11.38 -23.23 -2.66
C GLY A 703 -12.86 -23.60 -2.45
N PHE A 704 -13.38 -23.44 -1.23
CA PHE A 704 -14.78 -23.64 -0.90
C PHE A 704 -15.69 -22.67 -1.70
N TYR A 705 -15.39 -21.36 -1.64
CA TYR A 705 -16.18 -20.35 -2.34
C TYR A 705 -16.00 -20.43 -3.87
N ALA A 706 -14.79 -20.66 -4.35
CA ALA A 706 -14.54 -20.88 -5.78
C ALA A 706 -15.38 -22.03 -6.33
N LYS A 707 -15.44 -23.17 -5.62
CA LYS A 707 -16.27 -24.31 -6.02
C LYS A 707 -17.76 -23.98 -6.02
N LYS A 708 -18.25 -23.24 -5.02
CA LYS A 708 -19.65 -22.76 -5.02
C LYS A 708 -19.95 -21.81 -6.18
N GLY A 709 -18.96 -21.02 -6.60
CA GLY A 709 -19.01 -20.18 -7.80
C GLY A 709 -18.91 -20.95 -9.14
N GLY A 710 -18.73 -22.28 -9.11
CA GLY A 710 -18.62 -23.11 -10.32
C GLY A 710 -17.20 -23.24 -10.88
N TYR A 711 -16.19 -22.75 -10.17
CA TYR A 711 -14.79 -22.81 -10.61
C TYR A 711 -14.09 -24.09 -10.15
N SER A 712 -13.12 -24.54 -10.95
CA SER A 712 -12.20 -25.60 -10.53
C SER A 712 -11.02 -25.01 -9.76
N ASN A 713 -10.57 -25.71 -8.71
CA ASN A 713 -9.43 -25.27 -7.91
C ASN A 713 -8.15 -25.99 -8.33
N VAL A 714 -7.14 -25.20 -8.72
CA VAL A 714 -5.78 -25.66 -8.98
C VAL A 714 -4.88 -25.13 -7.89
N TYR A 715 -4.06 -25.99 -7.31
CA TYR A 715 -3.21 -25.62 -6.19
C TYR A 715 -1.76 -25.84 -6.57
N SER A 716 -0.92 -24.81 -6.50
CA SER A 716 0.49 -24.92 -6.82
C SER A 716 1.28 -23.92 -5.99
N THR A 717 2.40 -24.36 -5.42
CA THR A 717 3.19 -23.58 -4.44
C THR A 717 4.63 -23.35 -4.89
N ASN A 718 5.14 -24.13 -5.84
CA ASN A 718 6.47 -23.94 -6.40
C ASN A 718 6.47 -22.86 -7.50
N PHE A 719 7.46 -21.95 -7.49
CA PHE A 719 7.54 -20.85 -8.45
C PHE A 719 7.46 -21.30 -9.92
N THR A 720 8.26 -22.30 -10.31
CA THR A 720 8.30 -22.75 -11.71
C THR A 720 6.97 -23.35 -12.14
N ASP A 721 6.34 -24.15 -11.29
CA ASP A 721 5.06 -24.81 -11.59
C ASP A 721 3.92 -23.78 -11.64
N VAL A 722 3.91 -22.80 -10.72
CA VAL A 722 2.93 -21.70 -10.71
C VAL A 722 3.04 -20.84 -11.98
N MET A 723 4.26 -20.44 -12.36
CA MET A 723 4.45 -19.62 -13.58
C MET A 723 4.05 -20.37 -14.85
N GLU A 724 4.33 -21.67 -14.92
CA GLU A 724 3.89 -22.53 -16.02
C GLU A 724 2.36 -22.57 -16.11
N ASP A 725 1.66 -22.74 -14.99
CA ASP A 725 0.19 -22.74 -14.96
C ASP A 725 -0.41 -21.39 -15.36
N LEU A 726 0.18 -20.27 -14.92
CA LEU A 726 -0.26 -18.94 -15.33
C LEU A 726 -0.12 -18.75 -16.85
N ASN A 727 0.97 -19.21 -17.45
CA ASN A 727 1.19 -19.13 -18.90
C ASN A 727 0.22 -20.03 -19.69
N ARG A 728 -0.20 -21.16 -19.12
CA ARG A 728 -1.20 -22.06 -19.72
C ARG A 728 -2.62 -21.49 -19.62
N GLY A 729 -2.89 -20.70 -18.59
CA GLY A 729 -4.14 -19.96 -18.41
C GLY A 729 -4.79 -20.23 -17.05
N ALA A 730 -5.25 -19.18 -16.39
CA ALA A 730 -6.12 -19.23 -15.22
C ALA A 730 -7.14 -18.09 -15.29
N ILE A 731 -8.31 -18.27 -14.68
CA ILE A 731 -9.33 -17.22 -14.56
C ILE A 731 -8.93 -16.18 -13.53
N LEU A 732 -8.34 -16.66 -12.43
CA LEU A 732 -7.89 -15.87 -11.31
C LEU A 732 -6.71 -16.59 -10.66
N TRP A 733 -5.74 -15.80 -10.17
CA TRP A 733 -4.65 -16.30 -9.34
C TRP A 733 -4.74 -15.68 -7.95
N ILE A 734 -4.75 -16.52 -6.92
CA ILE A 734 -4.79 -16.12 -5.52
C ILE A 734 -3.50 -16.60 -4.85
N HIS A 735 -2.72 -15.66 -4.32
CA HIS A 735 -1.47 -15.94 -3.61
C HIS A 735 -1.59 -15.50 -2.15
N ALA A 736 -1.18 -16.36 -1.23
CA ALA A 736 -0.96 -16.02 0.17
C ALA A 736 0.48 -16.39 0.55
N GLY A 737 1.30 -15.36 0.74
CA GLY A 737 2.69 -15.45 1.16
C GLY A 737 3.24 -14.05 1.48
N HIS A 738 4.43 -13.98 2.07
CA HIS A 738 5.05 -12.68 2.33
C HIS A 738 5.72 -12.09 1.09
N GLY A 739 5.75 -10.76 1.04
CA GLY A 739 6.59 -9.99 0.12
C GLY A 739 7.92 -9.59 0.77
N HIS A 740 8.96 -9.34 -0.02
CA HIS A 740 10.22 -8.81 0.49
C HIS A 740 10.34 -7.29 0.29
N ALA A 741 11.19 -6.65 1.08
CA ALA A 741 11.49 -5.22 1.03
C ALA A 741 12.22 -4.77 -0.27
N GLY A 742 12.52 -5.69 -1.19
CA GLY A 742 13.14 -5.44 -2.50
C GLY A 742 12.15 -4.98 -3.58
N VAL A 743 12.47 -5.32 -4.84
CA VAL A 743 11.80 -4.88 -6.09
C VAL A 743 10.47 -5.59 -6.41
N GLY A 744 9.66 -5.92 -5.40
CA GLY A 744 8.39 -6.63 -5.60
C GLY A 744 8.52 -8.15 -5.66
N GLU A 745 9.39 -8.72 -4.83
CA GLU A 745 9.57 -10.18 -4.71
C GLU A 745 8.52 -10.77 -3.77
N ILE A 746 8.03 -11.97 -4.08
CA ILE A 746 7.05 -12.71 -3.27
C ILE A 746 7.52 -14.14 -2.98
N GLN A 747 7.08 -14.72 -1.86
CA GLN A 747 7.49 -16.05 -1.42
C GLN A 747 6.86 -17.20 -2.22
N PHE A 748 7.65 -18.26 -2.41
CA PHE A 748 7.24 -19.56 -2.95
C PHE A 748 7.86 -20.72 -2.18
N TRP A 749 7.26 -21.91 -2.29
CA TRP A 749 7.73 -23.14 -1.63
C TRP A 749 8.94 -23.73 -2.37
N GLU A 750 10.11 -23.72 -1.71
CA GLU A 750 11.38 -24.24 -2.23
C GLU A 750 12.31 -24.80 -1.13
N PRO A 751 11.95 -25.90 -0.44
CA PRO A 751 12.75 -26.46 0.66
C PRO A 751 14.13 -26.95 0.23
N GLN A 752 14.36 -27.20 -1.06
CA GLN A 752 15.66 -27.64 -1.56
C GLN A 752 16.69 -26.51 -1.65
N ALA A 753 16.26 -25.23 -1.65
CA ALA A 753 17.16 -24.09 -1.75
C ALA A 753 18.12 -24.00 -0.53
N TYR A 754 17.62 -24.29 0.68
CA TYR A 754 18.39 -24.20 1.93
C TYR A 754 18.91 -25.54 2.44
N PHE A 755 18.24 -26.66 2.13
CA PHE A 755 18.58 -27.99 2.66
C PHE A 755 19.35 -28.90 1.68
N SER A 756 20.25 -28.31 0.88
CA SER A 756 21.02 -29.00 -0.17
C SER A 756 21.95 -30.13 0.32
N LYS A 757 22.16 -30.28 1.64
CA LYS A 757 23.04 -31.33 2.21
C LYS A 757 22.33 -32.70 2.29
N PRO A 758 22.97 -33.80 1.83
CA PRO A 758 22.36 -35.15 1.78
C PRO A 758 21.81 -35.68 3.12
N ILE A 759 22.48 -35.38 4.23
CA ILE A 759 22.08 -35.87 5.57
C ILE A 759 20.76 -35.23 6.02
N ILE A 760 20.55 -33.95 5.71
CA ILE A 760 19.34 -33.21 6.11
C ILE A 760 18.13 -33.68 5.29
N LYS A 761 18.36 -34.08 4.02
CA LYS A 761 17.35 -34.64 3.12
C LYS A 761 16.63 -35.88 3.68
N HIS A 762 17.30 -36.65 4.55
CA HIS A 762 16.69 -37.82 5.19
C HIS A 762 15.96 -37.50 6.49
N LEU A 763 16.31 -36.38 7.13
CA LEU A 763 15.74 -35.96 8.41
C LEU A 763 14.41 -35.22 8.25
N LEU A 764 14.23 -34.43 7.20
CA LEU A 764 13.05 -33.58 7.02
C LEU A 764 12.13 -34.12 5.94
N GLY A 765 10.82 -34.07 6.16
CA GLY A 765 9.81 -34.54 5.20
C GLY A 765 9.65 -33.60 4.01
N CYS A 766 9.61 -32.29 4.27
CA CYS A 766 9.31 -31.24 3.29
C CYS A 766 10.21 -31.30 2.02
N VAL A 767 11.48 -31.68 2.16
CA VAL A 767 12.44 -31.78 1.04
C VAL A 767 12.07 -32.85 0.00
N LYS A 768 11.15 -33.77 0.33
CA LYS A 768 10.62 -34.79 -0.58
C LYS A 768 9.48 -34.27 -1.45
N GLU A 769 8.88 -33.13 -1.11
CA GLU A 769 7.66 -32.62 -1.72
C GLU A 769 7.96 -31.27 -2.36
N ARG A 770 8.24 -31.27 -3.68
CA ARG A 770 8.62 -30.06 -4.43
C ARG A 770 7.47 -29.07 -4.59
N ASN A 771 6.27 -29.56 -4.85
CA ASN A 771 5.10 -28.74 -5.15
C ASN A 771 3.86 -29.28 -4.41
N PRO A 772 3.78 -29.12 -3.08
CA PRO A 772 2.57 -29.45 -2.34
C PRO A 772 1.42 -28.53 -2.73
N TRP A 773 0.17 -28.99 -2.56
CA TRP A 773 -1.01 -28.14 -2.82
C TRP A 773 -1.13 -26.95 -1.84
N ARG A 774 -0.47 -27.04 -0.68
CA ARG A 774 -0.26 -25.92 0.27
C ARG A 774 1.05 -26.12 1.02
N GLY A 775 1.74 -25.03 1.34
CA GLY A 775 2.92 -25.04 2.21
C GLY A 775 2.59 -25.54 3.61
N TYR A 776 3.58 -26.03 4.34
CA TYR A 776 3.40 -26.54 5.70
C TYR A 776 4.68 -26.46 6.52
N GLU A 777 4.55 -26.61 7.83
CA GLU A 777 5.67 -26.50 8.75
C GLU A 777 6.70 -27.63 8.62
N ILE A 778 7.97 -27.28 8.86
CA ILE A 778 9.11 -28.14 8.52
C ILE A 778 9.18 -29.46 9.32
N TYR A 779 8.71 -29.46 10.57
CA TYR A 779 8.93 -30.56 11.51
C TYR A 779 7.99 -31.74 11.25
N LEU A 780 6.72 -31.60 11.62
CA LEU A 780 5.68 -32.63 11.46
C LEU A 780 4.60 -32.23 10.45
N GLY A 781 4.76 -31.10 9.77
CA GLY A 781 3.78 -30.59 8.81
C GLY A 781 3.61 -31.53 7.62
N SER A 782 2.42 -31.50 7.05
CA SER A 782 2.05 -32.16 5.80
C SER A 782 0.91 -31.39 5.19
N THR A 783 0.50 -31.73 3.97
CA THR A 783 -0.67 -31.05 3.41
C THR A 783 -1.98 -31.39 4.12
N GLU A 784 -2.06 -32.50 4.87
CA GLU A 784 -3.23 -32.84 5.70
C GLU A 784 -3.31 -31.94 6.94
N GLU A 785 -2.21 -31.83 7.67
CA GLU A 785 -2.05 -30.98 8.86
C GLU A 785 -0.81 -30.09 8.68
N PRO A 786 -0.99 -28.82 8.27
CA PRO A 786 0.11 -27.95 7.89
C PRO A 786 0.75 -27.22 9.08
N ASP A 787 -0.04 -26.91 10.11
CA ASP A 787 0.39 -26.22 11.32
C ASP A 787 0.86 -27.27 12.34
N THR A 788 2.16 -27.30 12.64
CA THR A 788 2.72 -28.25 13.62
C THR A 788 3.82 -27.67 14.51
N MET A 789 4.11 -26.39 14.34
CA MET A 789 5.04 -25.63 15.16
C MET A 789 4.31 -24.43 15.74
N ALA A 790 4.66 -24.07 16.96
CA ALA A 790 4.12 -22.93 17.66
C ALA A 790 5.27 -22.07 18.15
N MET A 791 5.05 -20.76 18.13
CA MET A 791 5.95 -19.82 18.75
C MET A 791 6.07 -20.06 20.27
N GLU A 792 7.19 -19.66 20.87
CA GLU A 792 7.45 -19.86 22.29
C GLU A 792 7.33 -18.54 23.04
N VAL A 793 6.17 -18.28 23.66
CA VAL A 793 5.92 -17.06 24.45
C VAL A 793 5.71 -17.29 25.95
N HIS A 794 5.62 -18.55 26.40
CA HIS A 794 5.29 -18.93 27.79
C HIS A 794 6.44 -19.57 28.57
N GLY A 795 7.45 -20.08 27.88
CA GLY A 795 8.70 -20.64 28.38
C GLY A 795 9.05 -21.97 27.70
N ILE A 796 10.34 -22.31 27.56
CA ILE A 796 10.80 -23.61 27.00
C ILE A 796 10.07 -24.82 27.61
N ILE A 797 9.96 -24.89 28.93
CA ILE A 797 9.31 -26.01 29.62
C ILE A 797 7.79 -26.01 29.36
N PRO A 798 7.06 -24.90 29.59
CA PRO A 798 5.65 -24.78 29.20
C PRO A 798 5.38 -25.14 27.73
N ALA A 799 6.22 -24.72 26.79
CA ALA A 799 6.08 -25.03 25.37
C ALA A 799 6.30 -26.52 25.06
N LEU A 800 7.26 -27.19 25.71
CA LEU A 800 7.43 -28.64 25.61
C LEU A 800 6.26 -29.40 26.23
N LEU A 801 5.69 -28.91 27.33
CA LEU A 801 4.59 -29.57 28.07
C LEU A 801 3.19 -29.24 27.55
N GLY A 802 3.01 -28.10 26.86
CA GLY A 802 1.74 -27.70 26.23
C GLY A 802 0.81 -27.01 27.20
N ASN A 803 1.38 -26.31 28.20
CA ASN A 803 0.63 -25.70 29.28
C ASN A 803 0.63 -24.17 29.14
N PRO A 804 -0.45 -23.53 28.66
CA PRO A 804 -0.53 -22.08 28.50
C PRO A 804 -0.64 -21.30 29.83
N HIS A 805 -0.89 -22.00 30.94
CA HIS A 805 -1.07 -21.37 32.25
C HIS A 805 0.21 -21.40 33.10
N ALA A 806 1.28 -22.02 32.60
CA ALA A 806 2.58 -22.04 33.26
C ALA A 806 3.51 -21.01 32.63
N ASN A 807 3.99 -20.06 33.43
CA ASN A 807 5.05 -19.13 33.03
C ASN A 807 6.42 -19.71 33.40
N GLY A 808 7.25 -19.96 32.40
CA GLY A 808 8.65 -20.38 32.52
C GLY A 808 9.62 -19.20 32.50
N ILE A 809 10.89 -19.49 32.83
CA ILE A 809 11.95 -18.46 33.00
C ILE A 809 12.62 -18.10 31.66
N PHE A 810 12.61 -19.00 30.67
CA PHE A 810 13.21 -18.79 29.35
C PHE A 810 12.12 -18.65 28.28
N ARG A 811 11.63 -17.43 28.10
CA ARG A 811 10.68 -17.03 27.04
C ARG A 811 11.47 -16.39 25.91
N THR A 812 11.46 -16.99 24.74
CA THR A 812 12.41 -16.75 23.63
C THR A 812 11.78 -16.10 22.41
N GLY A 813 10.46 -16.25 22.22
CA GLY A 813 9.72 -15.70 21.08
C GLY A 813 9.96 -16.43 19.76
N VAL A 814 10.37 -17.70 19.79
CA VAL A 814 10.75 -18.48 18.59
C VAL A 814 9.76 -19.62 18.29
N ASP A 815 9.45 -19.88 17.02
CA ASP A 815 8.68 -21.00 16.47
C ASP A 815 9.43 -22.34 16.43
N TRP A 816 9.70 -22.91 17.60
CA TRP A 816 10.29 -24.26 17.68
C TRP A 816 9.45 -25.23 18.50
N GLY A 817 8.44 -24.74 19.22
CA GLY A 817 7.59 -25.56 20.07
C GLY A 817 6.73 -26.50 19.22
N PRO A 818 6.74 -27.82 19.43
CA PRO A 818 5.82 -28.70 18.72
C PRO A 818 4.38 -28.40 19.15
N SER A 819 3.55 -27.90 18.23
CA SER A 819 2.10 -27.70 18.49
C SER A 819 1.42 -29.03 18.75
N LYS A 820 1.79 -30.03 17.94
CA LYS A 820 1.26 -31.38 18.01
C LYS A 820 2.12 -32.27 18.91
N LYS A 821 1.50 -33.01 19.84
CA LYS A 821 2.23 -33.78 20.87
C LYS A 821 1.87 -35.25 20.93
N PRO A 822 2.09 -36.05 19.88
CA PRO A 822 1.55 -37.40 19.89
C PRO A 822 2.30 -38.38 20.80
N ILE A 823 3.47 -38.03 21.35
CA ILE A 823 4.05 -38.75 22.50
C ILE A 823 3.24 -38.48 23.77
N LEU A 824 2.89 -37.22 24.05
CA LEU A 824 2.05 -36.83 25.17
C LEU A 824 0.67 -37.47 25.04
N ASP A 825 0.08 -37.47 23.84
CA ASP A 825 -1.20 -38.15 23.58
C ASP A 825 -1.10 -39.64 23.83
N MET A 826 -0.02 -40.29 23.39
CA MET A 826 0.19 -41.71 23.66
C MET A 826 0.32 -41.98 25.17
N ILE A 827 1.11 -41.17 25.89
CA ILE A 827 1.29 -41.28 27.34
C ILE A 827 -0.05 -41.03 28.06
N SER A 828 -0.78 -39.97 27.71
CA SER A 828 -2.08 -39.63 28.28
C SER A 828 -3.14 -40.69 27.97
N ASN A 829 -3.15 -41.25 26.77
CA ASN A 829 -4.01 -42.38 26.40
C ASN A 829 -3.71 -43.67 27.18
N VAL A 830 -2.45 -43.90 27.55
CA VAL A 830 -2.07 -45.03 28.42
C VAL A 830 -2.45 -44.74 29.88
N ILE A 831 -2.17 -43.53 30.37
CA ILE A 831 -2.45 -43.11 31.75
C ILE A 831 -3.95 -43.01 32.02
N SER A 832 -4.75 -42.54 31.05
CA SER A 832 -6.20 -42.40 31.17
C SER A 832 -6.94 -43.74 31.28
N LYS A 833 -6.30 -44.84 30.88
CA LYS A 833 -6.78 -46.22 31.07
C LYS A 833 -6.55 -46.76 32.49
N ILE A 834 -5.82 -46.04 33.36
CA ILE A 834 -5.54 -46.43 34.75
C ILE A 834 -6.26 -45.46 35.71
N PRO A 835 -7.40 -45.86 36.33
CA PRO A 835 -8.28 -44.94 37.07
C PRO A 835 -7.63 -44.17 38.23
N ILE A 836 -6.72 -44.81 38.97
CA ILE A 836 -6.02 -44.20 40.11
C ILE A 836 -5.01 -43.15 39.64
N VAL A 837 -4.26 -43.45 38.57
CA VAL A 837 -3.27 -42.54 38.01
C VAL A 837 -3.96 -41.35 37.34
N LYS A 838 -5.08 -41.58 36.64
CA LYS A 838 -5.92 -40.50 36.07
C LYS A 838 -6.39 -39.50 37.12
N ARG A 839 -6.72 -39.94 38.34
CA ARG A 839 -7.18 -39.04 39.42
C ARG A 839 -6.05 -38.21 40.04
N LEU A 840 -4.83 -38.73 40.04
CA LEU A 840 -3.65 -38.10 40.63
C LEU A 840 -2.76 -37.36 39.61
N ALA A 841 -2.98 -37.59 38.32
CA ALA A 841 -2.26 -36.90 37.26
C ALA A 841 -2.52 -35.38 37.31
N PRO A 842 -1.49 -34.56 37.08
CA PRO A 842 -1.67 -33.11 36.97
C PRO A 842 -2.47 -32.77 35.70
N ASP A 843 -3.23 -31.67 35.73
CA ASP A 843 -4.20 -31.35 34.67
C ASP A 843 -3.56 -31.16 33.28
N TRP A 844 -2.33 -30.65 33.21
CA TRP A 844 -1.57 -30.55 31.95
C TRP A 844 -1.27 -31.91 31.29
N LEU A 845 -1.19 -33.01 32.07
CA LEU A 845 -0.96 -34.36 31.54
C LEU A 845 -2.27 -35.03 31.08
N LYS A 846 -3.41 -34.55 31.58
CA LYS A 846 -4.75 -34.96 31.16
C LYS A 846 -5.23 -34.20 29.93
N ASP A 847 -4.71 -33.00 29.73
CA ASP A 847 -4.97 -32.17 28.58
C ASP A 847 -4.25 -32.73 27.34
N THR A 848 -5.06 -33.19 26.38
CA THR A 848 -4.61 -33.79 25.11
C THR A 848 -4.89 -32.86 23.93
N GLN A 849 -5.32 -31.62 24.21
CA GLN A 849 -5.48 -30.64 23.14
C GLN A 849 -4.11 -30.14 22.71
N ASP A 850 -3.85 -30.24 21.41
CA ASP A 850 -2.68 -29.66 20.75
C ASP A 850 -2.61 -28.14 20.99
N TYR A 851 -1.40 -27.60 20.85
CA TYR A 851 -1.04 -26.24 21.25
C TYR A 851 -0.63 -25.40 20.04
N TYR A 852 -1.61 -25.04 19.21
CA TYR A 852 -1.43 -24.34 17.93
C TYR A 852 -1.43 -22.82 18.10
N ASP A 853 -0.53 -22.12 17.41
CA ASP A 853 -0.58 -20.66 17.25
C ASP A 853 -1.41 -20.23 16.02
N GLY A 854 -1.89 -21.21 15.22
CA GLY A 854 -2.83 -20.98 14.13
C GLY A 854 -2.20 -20.35 12.89
N TYR A 855 -0.87 -20.33 12.78
CA TYR A 855 -0.17 -19.74 11.67
C TYR A 855 0.79 -20.74 11.01
N VAL A 856 0.82 -20.74 9.68
CA VAL A 856 1.73 -21.60 8.90
C VAL A 856 2.78 -20.73 8.24
N ASN A 857 4.04 -21.09 8.50
CA ASN A 857 5.25 -20.56 7.91
C ASN A 857 5.58 -19.08 8.18
N ALA A 858 5.24 -18.57 9.37
CA ALA A 858 5.52 -17.18 9.77
C ALA A 858 6.99 -16.89 10.16
N VAL A 859 7.67 -17.82 10.86
CA VAL A 859 8.86 -17.49 11.68
C VAL A 859 10.04 -18.47 11.48
N MET A 860 11.22 -18.14 12.03
CA MET A 860 12.53 -18.84 12.04
C MET A 860 12.73 -20.02 11.06
N PHE A 861 12.08 -21.16 11.33
CA PHE A 861 12.34 -22.40 10.58
C PHE A 861 11.55 -22.48 9.27
N ALA A 862 10.46 -21.73 9.16
CA ALA A 862 9.64 -21.61 7.97
C ALA A 862 10.35 -20.94 6.79
N TYR A 863 11.20 -19.94 7.05
CA TYR A 863 12.02 -19.29 6.02
C TYR A 863 12.93 -20.28 5.29
N LEU A 864 13.29 -21.39 5.93
CA LEU A 864 14.15 -22.39 5.33
C LEU A 864 13.43 -23.25 4.27
N VAL A 865 12.10 -23.23 4.24
CA VAL A 865 11.30 -23.94 3.22
C VAL A 865 10.77 -23.02 2.12
N LEU A 866 11.00 -21.70 2.22
CA LEU A 866 10.49 -20.69 1.29
C LEU A 866 11.62 -19.96 0.56
N LYS A 867 11.34 -19.43 -0.63
CA LYS A 867 12.27 -18.57 -1.38
C LYS A 867 11.52 -17.41 -2.03
N PHE A 868 12.11 -16.23 -1.98
CA PHE A 868 11.64 -15.04 -2.72
C PHE A 868 12.15 -15.08 -4.16
N HIS A 869 11.28 -14.73 -5.11
CA HIS A 869 11.57 -14.63 -6.54
C HIS A 869 11.19 -13.28 -7.11
#